data_AF-A0AAQ4FM41-F1
#
_entry.id   AF-A0AAQ4FM41-F1
#
_cell.length_a   1.000
_cell.length_b   1.000
_cell.length_c   1.000
_cell.angle_alpha   90.00
_cell.angle_beta   90.00
_cell.angle_gamma   90.00
#
_symmetry.space_group_name_H-M   'P 1'
#
loop_
_entity.id
_entity.type
_entity.pdbx_description
1 polymer ?
#
loop_
_entity_poly.entity_id
_entity_poly.type
_entity_poly.pdbx_seq_one_letter_code
_entity_poly.pdbx_strand_id
1 'polypeptide(L)'
;MLLKLVRQRSARTADASPASPPENAGASAAGNDMDVDVEEQPGLPITRPCTAKYDGSDELCHVFQELSSWNRYLWYVGLQLRELTAPGELSLVQVRDQGCGHEQEERSRKGRLLFRLLITQHHCVVSLDLCEAIIEDCSFGQFHHLVAEPFQRNSTLQKLSLGGFRDYDFIRPALFAAIATKTDLQEFDFVDRGEFLGLINPLRVLLENSEANISKLSIPGLHFDVEHAKRLVASLGRNGTILELSVHVSILCSLFPSGTARFLVYVGNCERLQALTVTDDRDVVATVEVRSIVEALLLPRSNILRLKFLGFLLDEDCAHQFSRLLARNGPLESLDIIECRWIRVAPLSPYSIIAREVEHGLGLVGPHISGRVRPWVDAFIQNTTLKFLALDLFHLTVVDFGIFFQGLASVQSLRTVLLGGVAGKDLPHVGQIIRDTGMCQRVSVDAEYLVYPALLYALEDCPQVLRHASVNSSREPSPVVCRETLLNMTTPRWCQLTTLRLFLSQEFFDDALAGALDQCLREVTSLKELELAGCEEPDLSRLTGEESPNPVLRALFRSPSMRTLNVSRFRFGLANLRFLAEAVLTDRKLCEFLFSSCDPAENTKLLQFLAEDFAQNDTMIDLRVSKGGEVETQEERAVIQGVLGRNVAFVTCAAHFVVYGERSVRCEDSLVRVHHTSALTSKVQEMTTADEAEARDMIRSMFHTM
;
A
#
# COMPACT_ATOMS: atom_id res chain seq x y z
N MET A 1 51.79 20.48 -0.36
CA MET A 1 51.07 19.30 0.16
C MET A 1 49.63 19.74 0.37
N LEU A 2 48.59 19.27 -0.29
CA LEU A 2 48.36 18.27 -1.33
C LEU A 2 47.13 18.80 -2.11
N LEU A 3 47.36 19.33 -3.30
CA LEU A 3 46.33 19.71 -4.28
C LEU A 3 46.93 19.38 -5.65
N LYS A 4 46.83 18.11 -6.06
CA LYS A 4 47.21 17.60 -7.38
C LYS A 4 46.45 16.31 -7.65
N LEU A 5 45.60 16.33 -8.69
CA LEU A 5 45.40 15.28 -9.71
C LEU A 5 43.94 15.22 -10.21
N VAL A 6 43.54 16.18 -11.05
CA VAL A 6 42.74 15.89 -12.26
C VAL A 6 43.06 16.96 -13.29
N ARG A 7 43.91 16.64 -14.26
CA ARG A 7 43.95 17.31 -15.57
C ARG A 7 44.79 16.48 -16.55
N GLN A 8 44.30 16.44 -17.78
CA GLN A 8 44.87 15.89 -19.03
C GLN A 8 44.53 14.43 -19.36
N ARG A 9 43.56 14.22 -20.24
CA ARG A 9 43.81 14.28 -21.68
C ARG A 9 42.49 14.36 -22.47
N SER A 10 42.28 15.51 -23.08
CA SER A 10 41.48 15.66 -24.29
C SER A 10 42.42 16.24 -25.35
N ALA A 11 42.57 15.55 -26.47
CA ALA A 11 43.16 16.09 -27.69
C ALA A 11 42.85 15.12 -28.85
N ARG A 12 41.85 15.44 -29.67
CA ARG A 12 42.07 15.98 -31.03
C ARG A 12 40.76 16.02 -31.82
N THR A 13 40.42 17.22 -32.26
CA THR A 13 39.42 17.57 -33.26
C THR A 13 39.93 17.34 -34.68
N ALA A 14 39.01 16.88 -35.54
CA ALA A 14 38.74 17.21 -36.95
C ALA A 14 39.88 17.56 -37.92
N ASP A 15 39.92 16.87 -39.08
CA ASP A 15 39.62 17.49 -40.39
C ASP A 15 39.55 16.49 -41.58
N ALA A 16 38.79 16.88 -42.61
CA ALA A 16 38.77 16.45 -44.03
C ALA A 16 37.74 15.39 -44.54
N SER A 17 36.72 15.89 -45.27
CA SER A 17 35.89 15.24 -46.33
C SER A 17 36.70 14.97 -47.62
N PRO A 18 36.13 14.50 -48.77
CA PRO A 18 34.93 13.69 -49.11
C PRO A 18 35.24 12.47 -50.03
N ALA A 19 34.37 11.45 -50.13
CA ALA A 19 34.24 10.61 -51.35
C ALA A 19 32.98 9.73 -51.32
N SER A 20 32.35 9.60 -52.50
CA SER A 20 31.07 8.95 -52.81
C SER A 20 31.17 7.40 -52.97
N PRO A 21 30.13 6.65 -53.40
CA PRO A 21 29.70 5.35 -52.87
C PRO A 21 30.26 4.11 -53.62
N PRO A 22 29.87 2.90 -53.19
CA PRO A 22 29.14 1.99 -54.08
C PRO A 22 27.94 1.34 -53.36
N GLU A 23 26.73 1.37 -53.94
CA GLU A 23 26.17 0.34 -54.85
C GLU A 23 26.07 -1.08 -54.27
N ASN A 24 24.81 -1.48 -54.05
CA ASN A 24 24.18 -2.78 -54.29
C ASN A 24 24.93 -4.08 -53.94
N ALA A 25 24.39 -4.78 -52.94
CA ALA A 25 24.18 -6.22 -53.03
C ALA A 25 22.89 -6.58 -52.28
N GLY A 26 21.87 -7.01 -53.03
CA GLY A 26 20.64 -7.54 -52.47
C GLY A 26 20.84 -8.91 -51.84
N ALA A 27 20.03 -9.20 -50.83
CA ALA A 27 19.64 -10.56 -50.50
C ALA A 27 18.26 -10.52 -49.83
N SER A 28 17.27 -11.04 -50.55
CA SER A 28 15.99 -11.46 -49.99
C SER A 28 16.21 -12.62 -49.02
N ALA A 29 15.57 -12.58 -47.86
CA ALA A 29 15.14 -13.74 -47.10
C ALA A 29 13.91 -13.30 -46.32
N ALA A 30 12.72 -13.56 -46.89
CA ALA A 30 11.89 -14.69 -46.46
C ALA A 30 11.41 -14.48 -45.02
N GLY A 31 10.15 -14.05 -44.91
CA GLY A 31 9.44 -14.03 -43.65
C GLY A 31 9.40 -15.44 -43.06
N ASN A 32 9.82 -15.55 -41.82
CA ASN A 32 9.45 -16.67 -40.97
C ASN A 32 8.21 -16.23 -40.21
N ASP A 33 7.04 -16.45 -40.84
CA ASP A 33 5.82 -16.70 -40.10
C ASP A 33 6.06 -17.98 -39.31
N MET A 34 6.37 -17.85 -38.01
CA MET A 34 6.22 -18.96 -37.07
C MET A 34 4.73 -19.06 -36.73
N ASP A 35 3.99 -19.74 -37.60
CA ASP A 35 2.85 -20.53 -37.16
C ASP A 35 3.40 -21.58 -36.19
N VAL A 36 3.35 -21.26 -34.89
CA VAL A 36 3.52 -22.26 -33.85
C VAL A 36 2.21 -23.03 -33.83
N ASP A 37 2.16 -24.11 -34.61
CA ASP A 37 1.18 -25.17 -34.43
C ASP A 37 1.23 -25.60 -32.96
N VAL A 38 0.15 -25.29 -32.25
CA VAL A 38 -0.11 -25.82 -30.91
C VAL A 38 -0.50 -27.28 -31.10
N GLU A 39 0.47 -28.14 -31.35
CA GLU A 39 0.29 -29.58 -31.16
C GLU A 39 -0.07 -29.81 -29.69
N GLU A 40 -1.19 -30.51 -29.47
CA GLU A 40 -1.68 -30.97 -28.17
C GLU A 40 -0.61 -31.80 -27.46
N GLN A 41 0.28 -31.15 -26.70
CA GLN A 41 1.24 -31.84 -25.86
C GLN A 41 0.55 -32.33 -24.58
N PRO A 42 0.64 -33.63 -24.25
CA PRO A 42 0.03 -34.18 -23.05
C PRO A 42 0.78 -33.69 -21.81
N GLY A 43 0.11 -32.87 -20.99
CA GLY A 43 0.63 -32.44 -19.68
C GLY A 43 0.44 -30.96 -19.30
N LEU A 44 -0.09 -30.12 -20.19
CA LEU A 44 -0.53 -28.76 -19.83
C LEU A 44 -1.98 -28.79 -19.33
N PRO A 45 -2.33 -28.11 -18.21
CA PRO A 45 -3.73 -27.94 -17.83
C PRO A 45 -4.45 -27.11 -18.90
N ILE A 46 -5.42 -27.74 -19.55
CA ILE A 46 -6.56 -27.16 -20.27
C ILE A 46 -6.26 -26.02 -21.27
N THR A 47 -6.22 -26.37 -22.56
CA THR A 47 -6.28 -25.43 -23.72
C THR A 47 -7.71 -25.01 -24.10
N ARG A 48 -8.70 -25.27 -23.24
CA ARG A 48 -10.10 -24.98 -23.56
C ARG A 48 -10.35 -23.47 -23.44
N PRO A 49 -11.07 -22.84 -24.40
CA PRO A 49 -11.45 -21.45 -24.29
C PRO A 49 -12.45 -21.21 -23.14
N CYS A 50 -12.67 -19.94 -22.79
CA CYS A 50 -13.63 -19.57 -21.75
C CYS A 50 -15.03 -20.13 -22.02
N THR A 51 -15.64 -20.77 -21.02
CA THR A 51 -17.04 -21.20 -21.06
C THR A 51 -18.01 -20.12 -20.57
N ALA A 52 -17.53 -19.12 -19.84
CA ALA A 52 -18.36 -18.31 -18.94
C ALA A 52 -18.92 -17.00 -19.52
N LYS A 53 -18.91 -16.77 -20.84
CA LYS A 53 -19.45 -15.49 -21.38
C LYS A 53 -20.10 -15.51 -22.77
N TYR A 54 -20.16 -16.65 -23.46
CA TYR A 54 -20.81 -16.73 -24.78
C TYR A 54 -22.20 -17.40 -24.78
N ASP A 55 -22.50 -18.24 -23.78
CA ASP A 55 -23.65 -19.15 -23.87
C ASP A 55 -24.80 -18.82 -22.90
N GLY A 56 -24.67 -17.77 -22.08
CA GLY A 56 -25.69 -17.42 -21.07
C GLY A 56 -25.87 -18.47 -19.96
N SER A 57 -24.93 -19.42 -19.83
CA SER A 57 -24.88 -20.39 -18.74
C SER A 57 -24.23 -19.77 -17.50
N ASP A 58 -24.84 -19.98 -16.33
CA ASP A 58 -24.29 -19.61 -15.01
C ASP A 58 -23.05 -20.43 -14.59
N GLU A 59 -22.46 -21.22 -15.50
CA GLU A 59 -21.30 -22.06 -15.21
C GLU A 59 -19.99 -21.25 -15.26
N LEU A 60 -19.30 -21.20 -14.11
CA LEU A 60 -17.98 -20.60 -13.97
C LEU A 60 -16.96 -21.25 -14.93
N CYS A 61 -15.98 -20.46 -15.38
CA CYS A 61 -14.91 -20.96 -16.23
C CYS A 61 -14.13 -22.08 -15.51
N HIS A 62 -13.70 -23.12 -16.24
CA HIS A 62 -12.91 -24.22 -15.67
C HIS A 62 -11.62 -23.74 -14.96
N VAL A 63 -11.08 -22.56 -15.32
CA VAL A 63 -9.92 -21.94 -14.63
C VAL A 63 -10.17 -21.79 -13.13
N PHE A 64 -11.41 -21.52 -12.71
CA PHE A 64 -11.78 -21.38 -11.30
C PHE A 64 -11.60 -22.69 -10.51
N GLN A 65 -11.74 -23.84 -11.17
CA GLN A 65 -11.55 -25.16 -10.55
C GLN A 65 -10.06 -25.56 -10.50
N GLU A 66 -9.23 -24.96 -11.36
CA GLU A 66 -7.83 -25.35 -11.54
C GLU A 66 -6.82 -24.24 -11.21
N LEU A 67 -7.22 -23.21 -10.45
CA LEU A 67 -6.35 -22.07 -10.12
C LEU A 67 -4.97 -22.48 -9.62
N SER A 68 -4.87 -23.52 -8.79
CA SER A 68 -3.57 -24.02 -8.29
C SER A 68 -2.68 -24.56 -9.41
N SER A 69 -3.25 -25.22 -10.42
CA SER A 69 -2.52 -25.74 -11.58
C SER A 69 -2.02 -24.60 -12.46
N TRP A 70 -2.86 -23.59 -12.73
CA TRP A 70 -2.45 -22.39 -13.47
C TRP A 70 -1.36 -21.61 -12.73
N ASN A 71 -1.56 -21.38 -11.42
CA ASN A 71 -0.64 -20.61 -10.58
C ASN A 71 0.72 -21.29 -10.44
N ARG A 72 0.79 -22.64 -10.47
CA ARG A 72 2.08 -23.35 -10.49
C ARG A 72 2.99 -22.91 -11.63
N TYR A 73 2.42 -22.61 -12.81
CA TYR A 73 3.21 -22.18 -13.97
C TYR A 73 3.34 -20.66 -14.09
N LEU A 74 2.26 -19.92 -13.78
CA LEU A 74 2.28 -18.45 -13.78
C LEU A 74 3.26 -17.89 -12.75
N TRP A 75 3.51 -18.64 -11.68
CA TRP A 75 4.54 -18.32 -10.70
C TRP A 75 5.91 -18.08 -11.35
N TYR A 76 6.30 -18.91 -12.32
CA TYR A 76 7.60 -18.78 -13.00
C TYR A 76 7.74 -17.52 -13.85
N VAL A 77 6.63 -16.81 -14.12
CA VAL A 77 6.62 -15.51 -14.80
C VAL A 77 6.17 -14.38 -13.87
N GLY A 78 6.16 -14.61 -12.55
CA GLY A 78 5.88 -13.55 -11.56
C GLY A 78 4.42 -13.17 -11.44
N LEU A 79 3.52 -14.07 -11.84
CA LEU A 79 2.08 -13.83 -11.83
C LEU A 79 1.32 -14.87 -11.01
N GLN A 80 0.16 -14.45 -10.52
CA GLN A 80 -0.81 -15.32 -9.86
C GLN A 80 -2.23 -14.91 -10.26
N LEU A 81 -3.06 -15.88 -10.65
CA LEU A 81 -4.50 -15.70 -10.76
C LEU A 81 -5.15 -15.67 -9.38
N ARG A 82 -5.99 -14.65 -9.17
CA ARG A 82 -6.83 -14.45 -7.98
C ARG A 82 -8.26 -14.14 -8.37
N GLU A 83 -9.20 -14.56 -7.54
CA GLU A 83 -10.61 -14.22 -7.70
C GLU A 83 -10.88 -12.82 -7.14
N LEU A 84 -11.64 -12.04 -7.91
CA LEU A 84 -12.08 -10.71 -7.52
C LEU A 84 -13.37 -10.78 -6.71
N THR A 85 -13.71 -9.64 -6.11
CA THR A 85 -14.92 -9.43 -5.31
C THR A 85 -16.22 -9.52 -6.12
N ALA A 86 -16.13 -9.50 -7.45
CA ALA A 86 -17.27 -9.79 -8.33
C ALA A 86 -17.24 -11.28 -8.72
N PRO A 87 -18.38 -11.99 -8.62
CA PRO A 87 -18.43 -13.41 -8.97
C PRO A 87 -18.09 -13.62 -10.44
N GLY A 88 -17.26 -14.65 -10.71
CA GLY A 88 -16.85 -15.00 -12.08
C GLY A 88 -15.74 -14.13 -12.68
N GLU A 89 -15.12 -13.24 -11.89
CA GLU A 89 -14.03 -12.38 -12.34
C GLU A 89 -12.68 -12.77 -11.73
N LEU A 90 -11.64 -12.75 -12.56
CA LEU A 90 -10.25 -13.05 -12.20
C LEU A 90 -9.35 -11.83 -12.43
N SER A 91 -8.35 -11.72 -11.56
CA SER A 91 -7.23 -10.81 -11.68
C SER A 91 -5.93 -11.59 -11.77
N LEU A 92 -5.06 -11.21 -12.70
CA LEU A 92 -3.66 -11.62 -12.72
C LEU A 92 -2.87 -10.61 -11.91
N VAL A 93 -2.42 -10.99 -10.71
CA VAL A 93 -1.66 -10.11 -9.83
C VAL A 93 -0.16 -10.43 -9.87
N GLN A 94 0.66 -9.41 -9.64
CA GLN A 94 2.09 -9.59 -9.48
C GLN A 94 2.41 -10.36 -8.20
N VAL A 95 3.26 -11.36 -8.34
CA VAL A 95 3.96 -12.00 -7.22
C VAL A 95 5.13 -11.11 -6.83
N ARG A 96 5.09 -10.55 -5.62
CA ARG A 96 6.21 -9.79 -5.05
C ARG A 96 7.36 -10.73 -4.68
N ASP A 97 8.59 -10.25 -4.81
CA ASP A 97 9.83 -10.95 -4.45
C ASP A 97 10.30 -12.12 -5.32
N GLN A 98 9.93 -12.16 -6.60
CA GLN A 98 10.57 -13.09 -7.54
C GLN A 98 11.97 -12.58 -7.95
N GLY A 99 12.90 -13.52 -8.15
CA GLY A 99 14.04 -13.38 -9.05
C GLY A 99 14.06 -14.67 -9.89
N CYS A 100 14.09 -14.58 -11.21
CA CYS A 100 14.05 -15.77 -12.06
C CYS A 100 15.47 -16.38 -12.14
N GLY A 101 15.63 -17.65 -11.76
CA GLY A 101 16.88 -18.36 -11.98
C GLY A 101 16.96 -18.88 -13.41
N HIS A 102 18.11 -18.76 -14.07
CA HIS A 102 18.31 -19.19 -15.47
C HIS A 102 18.07 -20.70 -15.71
N GLU A 103 18.02 -21.54 -14.67
CA GLU A 103 17.85 -23.00 -14.79
C GLU A 103 16.39 -23.47 -15.02
N GLN A 104 15.42 -22.55 -15.20
CA GLN A 104 13.99 -22.89 -15.31
C GLN A 104 13.31 -22.45 -16.63
N GLU A 105 14.10 -22.22 -17.70
CA GLU A 105 13.63 -21.67 -18.98
C GLU A 105 12.40 -22.37 -19.58
N GLU A 106 12.31 -23.72 -19.49
CA GLU A 106 11.15 -24.47 -20.00
C GLU A 106 9.85 -24.16 -19.22
N ARG A 107 9.95 -24.05 -17.88
CA ARG A 107 8.79 -23.73 -17.03
C ARG A 107 8.35 -22.28 -17.24
N SER A 108 9.30 -21.36 -17.36
CA SER A 108 9.02 -19.96 -17.71
C SER A 108 8.39 -19.84 -19.10
N ARG A 109 8.86 -20.61 -20.08
CA ARG A 109 8.23 -20.67 -21.42
C ARG A 109 6.78 -21.15 -21.35
N LYS A 110 6.50 -22.20 -20.56
CA LYS A 110 5.12 -22.69 -20.32
C LYS A 110 4.27 -21.62 -19.61
N GLY A 111 4.80 -20.95 -18.60
CA GLY A 111 4.13 -19.83 -17.91
C GLY A 111 3.75 -18.71 -18.86
N ARG A 112 4.66 -18.30 -19.77
CA ARG A 112 4.39 -17.28 -20.79
C ARG A 112 3.32 -17.71 -21.80
N LEU A 113 3.30 -18.98 -22.20
CA LEU A 113 2.27 -19.51 -23.07
C LEU A 113 0.89 -19.50 -22.38
N LEU A 114 0.83 -19.93 -21.12
CA LEU A 114 -0.40 -19.91 -20.34
C LEU A 114 -0.91 -18.48 -20.10
N PHE A 115 -0.01 -17.53 -19.83
CA PHE A 115 -0.35 -16.12 -19.77
C PHE A 115 -0.99 -15.63 -21.08
N ARG A 116 -0.36 -15.93 -22.22
CA ARG A 116 -0.91 -15.60 -23.55
C ARG A 116 -2.31 -16.20 -23.73
N LEU A 117 -2.51 -17.47 -23.38
CA LEU A 117 -3.81 -18.13 -23.49
C LEU A 117 -4.87 -17.47 -22.59
N LEU A 118 -4.54 -17.16 -21.34
CA LEU A 118 -5.44 -16.48 -20.41
C LEU A 118 -5.90 -15.14 -20.97
N ILE A 119 -4.97 -14.30 -21.42
CA ILE A 119 -5.32 -12.97 -21.92
C ILE A 119 -6.05 -13.06 -23.28
N THR A 120 -5.74 -14.04 -24.14
CA THR A 120 -6.39 -14.13 -25.46
C THR A 120 -7.75 -14.83 -25.44
N GLN A 121 -7.94 -15.84 -24.60
CA GLN A 121 -9.07 -16.76 -24.68
C GLN A 121 -9.98 -16.75 -23.44
N HIS A 122 -9.55 -16.12 -22.33
CA HIS A 122 -10.30 -16.11 -21.08
C HIS A 122 -10.92 -14.75 -20.74
N HIS A 123 -12.21 -14.63 -21.07
CA HIS A 123 -13.05 -13.46 -20.79
C HIS A 123 -13.40 -13.24 -19.30
N CYS A 124 -13.01 -14.17 -18.44
CA CYS A 124 -13.10 -14.03 -16.99
C CYS A 124 -11.95 -13.19 -16.40
N VAL A 125 -10.84 -12.98 -17.14
CA VAL A 125 -9.75 -12.10 -16.68
C VAL A 125 -10.10 -10.64 -17.01
N VAL A 126 -10.30 -9.83 -15.97
CA VAL A 126 -10.71 -8.43 -16.08
C VAL A 126 -9.68 -7.45 -15.51
N SER A 127 -8.71 -7.95 -14.74
CA SER A 127 -7.64 -7.16 -14.14
C SER A 127 -6.28 -7.81 -14.36
N LEU A 128 -5.27 -7.00 -14.62
CA LEU A 128 -3.91 -7.44 -14.90
C LEU A 128 -2.88 -6.51 -14.26
N ASP A 129 -1.98 -7.07 -13.45
CA ASP A 129 -0.81 -6.41 -12.89
C ASP A 129 0.43 -6.98 -13.59
N LEU A 130 1.02 -6.20 -14.51
CA LEU A 130 2.24 -6.60 -15.21
C LEU A 130 3.47 -6.22 -14.41
N CYS A 131 4.46 -7.12 -14.43
CA CYS A 131 5.75 -6.92 -13.77
C CYS A 131 6.96 -7.26 -14.64
N GLU A 132 8.13 -6.82 -14.17
CA GLU A 132 9.44 -7.03 -14.79
C GLU A 132 9.73 -8.50 -15.14
N ALA A 133 9.33 -9.43 -14.26
CA ALA A 133 9.69 -10.85 -14.38
C ALA A 133 9.12 -11.55 -15.63
N ILE A 134 7.99 -11.06 -16.17
CA ILE A 134 7.43 -11.57 -17.45
C ILE A 134 8.35 -11.21 -18.62
N ILE A 135 9.16 -10.16 -18.43
CA ILE A 135 9.78 -9.36 -19.48
C ILE A 135 11.29 -9.61 -19.55
N GLU A 136 11.95 -9.79 -18.40
CA GLU A 136 13.40 -10.00 -18.25
C GLU A 136 14.01 -10.99 -19.26
N ASP A 137 13.28 -12.06 -19.60
CA ASP A 137 13.76 -13.13 -20.49
C ASP A 137 13.15 -13.10 -21.90
N CYS A 138 12.34 -12.10 -22.24
CA CYS A 138 11.71 -12.02 -23.56
C CYS A 138 12.60 -11.25 -24.55
N SER A 139 13.10 -11.94 -25.59
CA SER A 139 13.61 -11.23 -26.77
C SER A 139 12.51 -10.34 -27.40
N PHE A 140 12.88 -9.22 -28.01
CA PHE A 140 11.93 -8.20 -28.53
C PHE A 140 10.78 -8.81 -29.35
N GLY A 141 11.06 -9.78 -30.24
CA GLY A 141 10.04 -10.45 -31.05
C GLY A 141 9.07 -11.32 -30.23
N GLN A 142 9.54 -11.94 -29.15
CA GLN A 142 8.70 -12.76 -28.28
C GLN A 142 7.79 -11.91 -27.40
N PHE A 143 8.25 -10.75 -26.92
CA PHE A 143 7.43 -9.86 -26.09
C PHE A 143 6.15 -9.40 -26.82
N HIS A 144 6.29 -9.01 -28.09
CA HIS A 144 5.16 -8.55 -28.89
C HIS A 144 4.06 -9.61 -28.97
N HIS A 145 4.42 -10.85 -29.29
CA HIS A 145 3.47 -11.96 -29.45
C HIS A 145 2.96 -12.55 -28.13
N LEU A 146 3.74 -12.48 -27.05
CA LEU A 146 3.39 -13.08 -25.77
C LEU A 146 2.61 -12.12 -24.86
N VAL A 147 2.82 -10.81 -25.00
CA VAL A 147 2.22 -9.81 -24.09
C VAL A 147 1.43 -8.75 -24.84
N ALA A 148 2.04 -8.01 -25.76
CA ALA A 148 1.40 -6.84 -26.37
C ALA A 148 0.18 -7.21 -27.24
N GLU A 149 0.31 -8.17 -28.15
CA GLU A 149 -0.77 -8.63 -29.03
C GLU A 149 -1.94 -9.28 -28.26
N PRO A 150 -1.68 -10.23 -27.32
CA PRO A 150 -2.72 -10.75 -26.43
C PRO A 150 -3.46 -9.65 -25.69
N PHE A 151 -2.71 -8.75 -25.07
CA PHE A 151 -3.26 -7.61 -24.37
C PHE A 151 -4.16 -6.82 -25.32
N GLN A 152 -3.70 -6.39 -26.51
CA GLN A 152 -4.48 -5.65 -27.50
C GLN A 152 -5.80 -6.33 -27.89
N ARG A 153 -5.83 -7.65 -28.00
CA ARG A 153 -7.03 -8.40 -28.40
C ARG A 153 -8.04 -8.62 -27.27
N ASN A 154 -7.62 -8.52 -26.02
CA ASN A 154 -8.52 -8.76 -24.88
C ASN A 154 -9.53 -7.61 -24.70
N SER A 155 -10.82 -7.89 -24.89
CA SER A 155 -11.90 -6.90 -24.74
C SER A 155 -12.53 -6.85 -23.34
N THR A 156 -12.10 -7.71 -22.41
CA THR A 156 -12.67 -7.81 -21.05
C THR A 156 -11.84 -7.15 -19.99
N LEU A 157 -10.61 -6.74 -20.32
CA LEU A 157 -9.66 -6.16 -19.39
C LEU A 157 -10.05 -4.71 -19.07
N GLN A 158 -10.51 -4.50 -17.84
CA GLN A 158 -10.96 -3.21 -17.32
C GLN A 158 -9.89 -2.55 -16.45
N LYS A 159 -8.96 -3.31 -15.85
CA LYS A 159 -7.93 -2.79 -14.97
C LYS A 159 -6.53 -3.22 -15.38
N LEU A 160 -5.61 -2.27 -15.42
CA LEU A 160 -4.19 -2.50 -15.65
C LEU A 160 -3.34 -1.83 -14.57
N SER A 161 -2.49 -2.61 -13.91
CA SER A 161 -1.40 -2.10 -13.07
C SER A 161 -0.05 -2.42 -13.70
N LEU A 162 0.89 -1.48 -13.63
CA LEU A 162 2.26 -1.64 -14.09
C LEU A 162 3.22 -1.33 -12.93
N GLY A 163 4.15 -2.24 -12.64
CA GLY A 163 5.23 -2.04 -11.65
C GLY A 163 6.48 -2.89 -11.95
N GLY A 164 7.63 -2.47 -11.46
CA GLY A 164 8.93 -3.12 -11.67
C GLY A 164 9.65 -2.79 -12.99
N PHE A 165 9.23 -1.83 -13.81
CA PHE A 165 9.83 -1.59 -15.13
C PHE A 165 11.08 -0.71 -15.07
N ARG A 166 12.20 -1.22 -14.54
CA ARG A 166 13.49 -0.50 -14.57
C ARG A 166 14.22 -0.82 -15.88
N ASP A 167 14.60 0.19 -16.66
CA ASP A 167 15.55 0.09 -17.79
C ASP A 167 15.23 -0.70 -19.09
N TYR A 168 14.00 -1.20 -19.34
CA TYR A 168 13.70 -1.89 -20.62
C TYR A 168 13.27 -0.98 -21.79
N ASP A 169 14.19 -0.26 -22.42
CA ASP A 169 13.88 0.64 -23.54
C ASP A 169 13.27 -0.05 -24.78
N PHE A 170 13.59 -1.33 -25.01
CA PHE A 170 13.13 -2.05 -26.20
C PHE A 170 11.71 -2.62 -26.08
N ILE A 171 11.23 -2.93 -24.88
CA ILE A 171 9.87 -3.48 -24.68
C ILE A 171 8.80 -2.39 -24.65
N ARG A 172 9.19 -1.19 -24.20
CA ARG A 172 8.32 -0.02 -24.02
C ARG A 172 7.41 0.25 -25.23
N PRO A 173 7.89 0.33 -26.50
CA PRO A 173 7.05 0.78 -27.61
C PRO A 173 5.84 -0.12 -27.89
N ALA A 174 6.00 -1.45 -27.81
CA ALA A 174 4.92 -2.38 -28.12
C ALA A 174 3.83 -2.38 -27.03
N LEU A 175 4.22 -2.42 -25.76
CA LEU A 175 3.29 -2.35 -24.63
C LEU A 175 2.54 -1.01 -24.61
N PHE A 176 3.26 0.07 -24.88
CA PHE A 176 2.72 1.42 -24.93
C PHE A 176 1.76 1.64 -26.08
N ALA A 177 2.08 1.12 -27.27
CA ALA A 177 1.13 1.09 -28.38
C ALA A 177 -0.12 0.28 -28.02
N ALA A 178 0.05 -0.84 -27.32
CA ALA A 178 -1.05 -1.67 -26.85
C ALA A 178 -1.98 -0.93 -25.88
N ILE A 179 -1.42 -0.25 -24.86
CA ILE A 179 -2.17 0.57 -23.90
C ILE A 179 -2.95 1.68 -24.61
N ALA A 180 -2.33 2.37 -25.58
CA ALA A 180 -2.97 3.45 -26.33
C ALA A 180 -4.23 3.01 -27.09
N THR A 181 -4.33 1.72 -27.46
CA THR A 181 -5.47 1.15 -28.20
C THR A 181 -6.60 0.60 -27.32
N LYS A 182 -6.47 0.66 -25.98
CA LYS A 182 -7.43 0.06 -25.07
C LYS A 182 -8.59 0.96 -24.69
N THR A 183 -9.72 0.76 -25.34
CA THR A 183 -10.97 1.48 -25.05
C THR A 183 -11.70 0.94 -23.82
N ASP A 184 -11.61 -0.36 -23.55
CA ASP A 184 -12.34 -1.02 -22.45
C ASP A 184 -11.72 -0.77 -21.06
N LEU A 185 -10.56 -0.12 -21.00
CA LEU A 185 -9.84 0.14 -19.76
C LEU A 185 -10.54 1.23 -18.92
N GLN A 186 -10.84 0.90 -17.67
CA GLN A 186 -11.47 1.78 -16.68
C GLN A 186 -10.47 2.26 -15.61
N GLU A 187 -9.55 1.39 -15.19
CA GLU A 187 -8.54 1.72 -14.18
C GLU A 187 -7.12 1.51 -14.72
N PHE A 188 -6.27 2.53 -14.54
CA PHE A 188 -4.85 2.45 -14.84
C PHE A 188 -4.02 2.88 -13.63
N ASP A 189 -3.16 1.98 -13.15
CA ASP A 189 -2.23 2.19 -12.04
C ASP A 189 -0.78 2.00 -12.50
N PHE A 190 0.10 2.98 -12.25
CA PHE A 190 1.54 2.90 -12.47
C PHE A 190 2.27 3.13 -11.16
N VAL A 191 2.87 2.07 -10.63
CA VAL A 191 3.37 2.03 -9.24
C VAL A 191 4.87 2.35 -9.16
N ASP A 192 5.58 2.33 -10.28
CA ASP A 192 7.01 2.59 -10.31
C ASP A 192 7.38 4.04 -10.03
N ARG A 193 8.55 4.19 -9.39
CA ARG A 193 9.19 5.48 -9.15
C ARG A 193 10.25 5.75 -10.21
N GLY A 194 10.18 6.91 -10.86
CA GLY A 194 11.22 7.38 -11.78
C GLY A 194 10.71 8.20 -12.96
N GLU A 195 11.64 8.58 -13.84
CA GLU A 195 11.38 9.33 -15.07
C GLU A 195 10.98 8.38 -16.21
N PHE A 196 9.74 7.90 -16.20
CA PHE A 196 9.23 6.98 -17.23
C PHE A 196 8.54 7.72 -18.38
N LEU A 197 9.27 8.64 -19.03
CA LEU A 197 8.72 9.60 -20.01
C LEU A 197 8.05 8.94 -21.22
N GLY A 198 8.45 7.72 -21.59
CA GLY A 198 7.87 6.98 -22.71
C GLY A 198 6.38 6.66 -22.54
N LEU A 199 5.86 6.57 -21.31
CA LEU A 199 4.46 6.26 -21.00
C LEU A 199 3.50 7.43 -21.29
N ILE A 200 4.01 8.65 -21.37
CA ILE A 200 3.19 9.87 -21.49
C ILE A 200 2.43 9.92 -22.82
N ASN A 201 3.06 9.55 -23.93
CA ASN A 201 2.41 9.57 -25.24
C ASN A 201 1.26 8.54 -25.33
N PRO A 202 1.42 7.30 -24.87
CA PRO A 202 0.33 6.34 -24.73
C PRO A 202 -0.81 6.83 -23.86
N LEU A 203 -0.51 7.36 -22.68
CA LEU A 203 -1.52 7.92 -21.79
C LEU A 203 -2.26 9.06 -22.46
N ARG A 204 -1.56 9.91 -23.21
CA ARG A 204 -2.21 10.95 -24.02
C ARG A 204 -3.19 10.37 -25.02
N VAL A 205 -2.78 9.40 -25.83
CA VAL A 205 -3.66 8.80 -26.85
C VAL A 205 -4.89 8.16 -26.19
N LEU A 206 -4.67 7.47 -25.08
CA LEU A 206 -5.70 6.82 -24.31
C LEU A 206 -6.68 7.82 -23.68
N LEU A 207 -6.19 8.88 -23.06
CA LEU A 207 -7.02 9.93 -22.45
C LEU A 207 -7.77 10.79 -23.47
N GLU A 208 -7.17 11.00 -24.65
CA GLU A 208 -7.77 11.75 -25.76
C GLU A 208 -8.75 10.91 -26.58
N ASN A 209 -8.78 9.59 -26.38
CA ASN A 209 -9.72 8.71 -27.05
C ASN A 209 -11.11 8.83 -26.40
N SER A 210 -12.08 9.32 -27.17
CA SER A 210 -13.47 9.49 -26.70
C SER A 210 -14.19 8.19 -26.39
N GLU A 211 -13.71 7.06 -26.91
CA GLU A 211 -14.26 5.73 -26.65
C GLU A 211 -13.69 5.11 -25.36
N ALA A 212 -12.58 5.64 -24.84
CA ALA A 212 -11.98 5.14 -23.61
C ALA A 212 -12.73 5.66 -22.38
N ASN A 213 -13.10 4.76 -21.46
CA ASN A 213 -13.86 5.11 -20.26
C ASN A 213 -13.04 4.99 -18.97
N ILE A 214 -11.88 5.65 -18.94
CA ILE A 214 -11.01 5.64 -17.76
C ILE A 214 -11.64 6.47 -16.65
N SER A 215 -12.01 5.80 -15.55
CA SER A 215 -12.54 6.40 -14.34
C SER A 215 -11.45 6.67 -13.30
N LYS A 216 -10.35 5.90 -13.31
CA LYS A 216 -9.26 6.02 -12.34
C LYS A 216 -7.90 6.02 -13.02
N LEU A 217 -7.10 7.03 -12.69
CA LEU A 217 -5.71 7.15 -13.12
C LEU A 217 -4.79 7.36 -11.91
N SER A 218 -3.91 6.42 -11.63
CA SER A 218 -2.91 6.50 -10.56
C SER A 218 -1.50 6.40 -11.13
N ILE A 219 -0.73 7.48 -10.99
CA ILE A 219 0.67 7.59 -11.41
C ILE A 219 1.52 8.33 -10.35
N PRO A 220 1.46 7.96 -9.06
CA PRO A 220 2.04 8.73 -7.95
C PRO A 220 3.58 8.75 -7.92
N GLY A 221 4.25 7.83 -8.61
CA GLY A 221 5.72 7.73 -8.68
C GLY A 221 6.34 8.33 -9.94
N LEU A 222 5.53 8.83 -10.88
CA LEU A 222 6.02 9.29 -12.17
C LEU A 222 6.53 10.73 -12.08
N HIS A 223 7.83 10.91 -12.33
CA HIS A 223 8.45 12.25 -12.39
C HIS A 223 8.31 12.83 -13.80
N PHE A 224 7.81 14.07 -13.89
CA PHE A 224 7.56 14.74 -15.17
C PHE A 224 8.56 15.85 -15.44
N ASP A 225 9.01 16.00 -16.67
CA ASP A 225 9.56 17.28 -17.14
C ASP A 225 8.45 18.25 -17.58
N VAL A 226 8.85 19.46 -17.95
CA VAL A 226 7.94 20.56 -18.32
C VAL A 226 7.01 20.19 -19.48
N GLU A 227 7.55 19.59 -20.53
CA GLU A 227 6.80 19.33 -21.76
C GLU A 227 5.87 18.12 -21.60
N HIS A 228 6.32 17.09 -20.89
CA HIS A 228 5.50 15.93 -20.58
C HIS A 228 4.35 16.27 -19.64
N ALA A 229 4.59 17.08 -18.60
CA ALA A 229 3.53 17.58 -17.75
C ALA A 229 2.50 18.41 -18.55
N LYS A 230 2.94 19.30 -19.46
CA LYS A 230 2.02 20.11 -20.30
C LYS A 230 1.12 19.23 -21.16
N ARG A 231 1.69 18.18 -21.76
CA ARG A 231 0.95 17.25 -22.62
C ARG A 231 -0.07 16.47 -21.82
N LEU A 232 0.34 15.87 -20.70
CA LEU A 232 -0.57 15.09 -19.85
C LEU A 232 -1.75 15.94 -19.37
N VAL A 233 -1.49 17.15 -18.88
CA VAL A 233 -2.55 18.07 -18.43
C VAL A 233 -3.51 18.45 -19.55
N ALA A 234 -3.01 18.68 -20.76
CA ALA A 234 -3.87 18.97 -21.91
C ALA A 234 -4.78 17.78 -22.26
N SER A 235 -4.26 16.55 -22.14
CA SER A 235 -5.02 15.33 -22.37
C SER A 235 -6.03 15.06 -21.27
N LEU A 236 -5.67 15.29 -20.00
CA LEU A 236 -6.63 15.26 -18.87
C LEU A 236 -7.79 16.22 -19.10
N GLY A 237 -7.53 17.44 -19.58
CA GLY A 237 -8.58 18.40 -19.91
C GLY A 237 -9.49 18.01 -21.08
N ARG A 238 -9.10 17.04 -21.90
CA ARG A 238 -9.92 16.47 -22.98
C ARG A 238 -10.69 15.22 -22.51
N ASN A 239 -10.19 14.55 -21.48
CA ASN A 239 -10.87 13.41 -20.89
C ASN A 239 -12.02 13.86 -19.98
N GLY A 240 -13.20 13.32 -20.23
CA GLY A 240 -14.40 13.62 -19.47
C GLY A 240 -14.85 12.51 -18.52
N THR A 241 -14.04 11.47 -18.28
CA THR A 241 -14.47 10.25 -17.57
C THR A 241 -13.79 10.05 -16.21
N ILE A 242 -12.63 10.65 -15.97
CA ILE A 242 -11.88 10.51 -14.71
C ILE A 242 -12.69 10.99 -13.51
N LEU A 243 -12.79 10.12 -12.51
CA LEU A 243 -13.38 10.35 -11.18
C LEU A 243 -12.31 10.36 -10.09
N GLU A 244 -11.24 9.58 -10.26
CA GLU A 244 -10.14 9.46 -9.29
C GLU A 244 -8.79 9.71 -9.97
N LEU A 245 -8.02 10.65 -9.42
CA LEU A 245 -6.70 11.00 -9.91
C LEU A 245 -5.67 10.93 -8.79
N SER A 246 -4.58 10.19 -9.02
CA SER A 246 -3.43 10.15 -8.14
C SER A 246 -2.16 10.47 -8.93
N VAL A 247 -1.43 11.52 -8.54
CA VAL A 247 -0.30 12.05 -9.30
C VAL A 247 0.83 12.52 -8.39
N HIS A 248 2.05 12.48 -8.91
CA HIS A 248 3.21 13.07 -8.25
C HIS A 248 3.21 14.61 -8.36
N VAL A 249 3.70 15.32 -7.33
CA VAL A 249 3.77 16.80 -7.29
C VAL A 249 4.62 17.38 -8.43
N SER A 250 5.54 16.61 -9.03
CA SER A 250 6.36 17.09 -10.16
C SER A 250 5.53 17.56 -11.35
N ILE A 251 4.27 17.10 -11.49
CA ILE A 251 3.35 17.62 -12.51
C ILE A 251 3.13 19.14 -12.35
N LEU A 252 3.27 19.68 -11.14
CA LEU A 252 3.15 21.11 -10.83
C LEU A 252 4.48 21.83 -10.91
N CYS A 253 5.53 21.27 -10.28
CA CYS A 253 6.85 21.89 -10.20
C CYS A 253 7.47 22.10 -11.58
N SER A 254 7.31 21.12 -12.48
CA SER A 254 7.85 21.18 -13.83
C SER A 254 7.12 22.18 -14.71
N LEU A 255 5.98 22.69 -14.27
CA LEU A 255 5.18 23.60 -15.07
C LEU A 255 5.36 25.08 -14.70
N PHE A 256 6.28 25.41 -13.78
CA PHE A 256 6.44 26.78 -13.30
C PHE A 256 7.02 27.72 -14.39
N PRO A 257 6.49 28.94 -14.60
CA PRO A 257 5.27 29.52 -14.02
C PRO A 257 4.00 29.39 -14.89
N SER A 258 4.10 29.05 -16.18
CA SER A 258 2.97 29.16 -17.14
C SER A 258 2.13 27.90 -17.31
N GLY A 259 2.68 26.72 -17.01
CA GLY A 259 1.94 25.46 -17.11
C GLY A 259 1.23 25.07 -15.81
N THR A 260 1.71 25.53 -14.64
CA THR A 260 1.13 25.21 -13.33
C THR A 260 -0.33 25.65 -13.32
N ALA A 261 -0.61 26.79 -13.95
CA ALA A 261 -1.95 27.29 -14.20
C ALA A 261 -2.87 26.28 -14.92
N ARG A 262 -2.37 25.46 -15.86
CA ARG A 262 -3.23 24.53 -16.62
C ARG A 262 -3.73 23.36 -15.79
N PHE A 263 -2.87 22.77 -14.97
CA PHE A 263 -3.29 21.67 -14.09
C PHE A 263 -4.25 22.18 -13.03
N LEU A 264 -3.96 23.34 -12.45
CA LEU A 264 -4.85 24.01 -11.50
C LEU A 264 -6.20 24.36 -12.14
N VAL A 265 -6.21 24.83 -13.39
CA VAL A 265 -7.45 25.07 -14.15
C VAL A 265 -8.22 23.77 -14.37
N TYR A 266 -7.55 22.66 -14.70
CA TYR A 266 -8.21 21.36 -14.82
C TYR A 266 -8.84 20.95 -13.49
N VAL A 267 -8.06 20.88 -12.42
CA VAL A 267 -8.53 20.46 -11.08
C VAL A 267 -9.68 21.33 -10.59
N GLY A 268 -9.59 22.65 -10.76
CA GLY A 268 -10.62 23.58 -10.28
C GLY A 268 -11.87 23.67 -11.15
N ASN A 269 -11.85 23.15 -12.38
CA ASN A 269 -13.03 23.15 -13.28
C ASN A 269 -13.56 21.75 -13.59
N CYS A 270 -12.94 20.69 -13.09
CA CYS A 270 -13.39 19.32 -13.32
C CYS A 270 -14.53 18.97 -12.35
N GLU A 271 -15.77 19.04 -12.84
CA GLU A 271 -16.97 18.75 -12.04
C GLU A 271 -17.13 17.26 -11.69
N ARG A 272 -16.44 16.37 -12.43
CA ARG A 272 -16.52 14.91 -12.24
C ARG A 272 -15.46 14.36 -11.30
N LEU A 273 -14.35 15.07 -11.10
CA LEU A 273 -13.28 14.60 -10.24
C LEU A 273 -13.77 14.58 -8.79
N GLN A 274 -13.81 13.39 -8.19
CA GLN A 274 -14.30 13.16 -6.83
C GLN A 274 -13.16 12.86 -5.85
N ALA A 275 -12.07 12.26 -6.30
CA ALA A 275 -10.91 11.95 -5.46
C ALA A 275 -9.61 12.45 -6.07
N LEU A 276 -8.83 13.17 -5.26
CA LEU A 276 -7.49 13.62 -5.63
C LEU A 276 -6.48 13.17 -4.58
N THR A 277 -5.45 12.47 -5.02
CA THR A 277 -4.27 12.14 -4.22
C THR A 277 -3.04 12.78 -4.84
N VAL A 278 -2.30 13.54 -4.05
CA VAL A 278 -1.01 14.11 -4.48
C VAL A 278 0.07 13.54 -3.57
N THR A 279 1.17 13.09 -4.17
CA THR A 279 2.33 12.51 -3.49
C THR A 279 3.57 13.34 -3.76
N ASP A 280 4.42 13.47 -2.75
CA ASP A 280 5.81 13.94 -2.90
C ASP A 280 6.74 12.92 -2.25
N ASP A 281 7.83 12.58 -2.92
CA ASP A 281 8.89 11.72 -2.39
C ASP A 281 10.10 12.53 -1.92
N ARG A 282 10.11 13.83 -2.18
CA ARG A 282 11.17 14.74 -1.76
C ARG A 282 10.75 15.35 -0.43
N ASP A 283 11.57 15.16 0.61
CA ASP A 283 11.57 15.97 1.84
C ASP A 283 11.92 17.46 1.54
N VAL A 284 11.39 18.03 0.45
CA VAL A 284 11.60 19.39 -0.04
C VAL A 284 10.35 20.21 0.25
N VAL A 285 10.53 21.50 0.53
CA VAL A 285 9.46 22.43 0.87
C VAL A 285 8.58 22.69 -0.38
N ALA A 286 7.58 21.84 -0.60
CA ALA A 286 6.58 21.99 -1.67
C ALA A 286 5.32 22.76 -1.21
N THR A 287 5.47 23.70 -0.26
CA THR A 287 4.33 24.45 0.32
C THR A 287 3.65 25.37 -0.69
N VAL A 288 4.36 25.83 -1.73
CA VAL A 288 3.78 26.68 -2.79
C VAL A 288 2.80 25.87 -3.64
N GLU A 289 3.17 24.64 -3.98
CA GLU A 289 2.40 23.73 -4.82
C GLU A 289 1.12 23.29 -4.10
N VAL A 290 1.22 22.90 -2.82
CA VAL A 290 0.07 22.54 -1.99
C VAL A 290 -0.94 23.70 -1.94
N ARG A 291 -0.47 24.92 -1.65
CA ARG A 291 -1.34 26.10 -1.61
C ARG A 291 -2.04 26.34 -2.95
N SER A 292 -1.31 26.19 -4.04
CA SER A 292 -1.84 26.39 -5.39
C SER A 292 -2.95 25.37 -5.71
N ILE A 293 -2.77 24.10 -5.35
CA ILE A 293 -3.81 23.06 -5.50
C ILE A 293 -5.04 23.43 -4.67
N VAL A 294 -4.84 23.78 -3.41
CA VAL A 294 -5.95 24.12 -2.52
C VAL A 294 -6.74 25.33 -3.03
N GLU A 295 -6.06 26.34 -3.56
CA GLU A 295 -6.70 27.50 -4.20
C GLU A 295 -7.52 27.13 -5.43
N ALA A 296 -7.06 26.18 -6.25
CA ALA A 296 -7.83 25.66 -7.38
C ALA A 296 -9.07 24.90 -6.91
N LEU A 297 -8.95 24.10 -5.86
CA LEU A 297 -10.06 23.32 -5.30
C LEU A 297 -11.15 24.15 -4.61
N LEU A 298 -10.85 25.43 -4.34
CA LEU A 298 -11.80 26.40 -3.80
C LEU A 298 -12.68 27.06 -4.86
N LEU A 299 -12.48 26.76 -6.14
CA LEU A 299 -13.34 27.24 -7.22
C LEU A 299 -14.72 26.55 -7.14
N PRO A 300 -15.83 27.24 -7.47
CA PRO A 300 -17.19 26.74 -7.27
C PRO A 300 -17.55 25.45 -8.02
N ARG A 301 -16.76 25.07 -9.03
CA ARG A 301 -17.00 23.87 -9.87
C ARG A 301 -16.32 22.61 -9.33
N SER A 302 -15.50 22.73 -8.30
CA SER A 302 -14.83 21.60 -7.66
C SER A 302 -15.86 20.74 -6.91
N ASN A 303 -15.87 19.43 -7.17
CA ASN A 303 -16.75 18.46 -6.52
C ASN A 303 -15.95 17.35 -5.79
N ILE A 304 -14.77 17.72 -5.28
CA ILE A 304 -13.91 16.78 -4.55
C ILE A 304 -14.60 16.31 -3.25
N LEU A 305 -14.78 15.00 -3.16
CA LEU A 305 -15.27 14.30 -1.97
C LEU A 305 -14.12 13.79 -1.10
N ARG A 306 -12.99 13.41 -1.72
CA ARG A 306 -11.83 12.82 -1.03
C ARG A 306 -10.54 13.49 -1.46
N LEU A 307 -9.79 14.01 -0.49
CA LEU A 307 -8.52 14.67 -0.72
C LEU A 307 -7.42 14.04 0.14
N LYS A 308 -6.31 13.67 -0.49
CA LYS A 308 -5.16 13.07 0.18
C LYS A 308 -3.84 13.72 -0.24
N PHE A 309 -3.02 14.10 0.73
CA PHE A 309 -1.64 14.53 0.52
C PHE A 309 -0.70 13.63 1.32
N LEU A 310 0.39 13.18 0.69
CA LEU A 310 1.40 12.32 1.30
C LEU A 310 2.80 12.85 1.07
N GLY A 311 3.63 12.84 2.12
CA GLY A 311 5.06 13.13 2.02
C GLY A 311 5.42 14.62 1.89
N PHE A 312 4.51 15.53 2.22
CA PHE A 312 4.74 16.98 2.10
C PHE A 312 5.35 17.59 3.36
N LEU A 313 6.15 18.65 3.18
CA LEU A 313 6.47 19.61 4.23
C LEU A 313 5.43 20.74 4.23
N LEU A 314 4.69 20.92 5.34
CA LEU A 314 3.59 21.89 5.45
C LEU A 314 3.90 23.01 6.44
N ASP A 315 3.55 24.25 6.11
CA ASP A 315 3.70 25.44 6.98
C ASP A 315 2.35 25.93 7.55
N GLU A 316 2.36 27.05 8.29
CA GLU A 316 1.13 27.60 8.89
C GLU A 316 0.14 28.09 7.84
N ASP A 317 0.63 28.63 6.72
CA ASP A 317 -0.21 29.06 5.60
C ASP A 317 -0.96 27.88 4.97
N CYS A 318 -0.31 26.72 4.86
CA CYS A 318 -0.96 25.49 4.41
C CYS A 318 -2.14 25.11 5.31
N ALA A 319 -1.99 25.20 6.63
CA ALA A 319 -3.09 24.95 7.58
C ALA A 319 -4.28 25.89 7.34
N HIS A 320 -4.01 27.18 7.13
CA HIS A 320 -5.04 28.17 6.80
C HIS A 320 -5.76 27.87 5.48
N GLN A 321 -5.04 27.37 4.48
CA GLN A 321 -5.63 27.02 3.19
C GLN A 321 -6.50 25.77 3.29
N PHE A 322 -6.03 24.72 3.97
CA PHE A 322 -6.83 23.51 4.19
C PHE A 322 -8.08 23.79 5.01
N SER A 323 -8.00 24.60 6.06
CA SER A 323 -9.18 24.99 6.83
C SER A 323 -10.16 25.79 5.97
N ARG A 324 -9.67 26.72 5.14
CA ARG A 324 -10.50 27.47 4.20
C ARG A 324 -11.16 26.56 3.16
N LEU A 325 -10.45 25.54 2.68
CA LEU A 325 -10.99 24.52 1.78
C LEU A 325 -12.12 23.75 2.45
N LEU A 326 -11.88 23.25 3.66
CA LEU A 326 -12.89 22.51 4.41
C LEU A 326 -14.16 23.35 4.64
N ALA A 327 -13.99 24.62 5.00
CA ALA A 327 -15.09 25.55 5.25
C ALA A 327 -15.96 25.82 4.00
N ARG A 328 -15.35 25.84 2.81
CA ARG A 328 -16.00 26.27 1.56
C ARG A 328 -16.41 25.13 0.64
N ASN A 329 -15.70 24.00 0.70
CA ASN A 329 -16.01 22.81 -0.08
C ASN A 329 -17.04 21.98 0.68
N GLY A 330 -18.32 22.31 0.45
CA GLY A 330 -19.45 21.63 1.07
C GLY A 330 -19.53 20.12 0.80
N PRO A 331 -19.13 19.61 -0.37
CA PRO A 331 -19.10 18.16 -0.64
C PRO A 331 -17.99 17.35 0.04
N LEU A 332 -16.93 17.98 0.57
CA LEU A 332 -15.75 17.24 1.04
C LEU A 332 -16.06 16.30 2.23
N GLU A 333 -15.99 14.99 2.00
CA GLU A 333 -16.29 13.96 2.99
C GLU A 333 -15.05 13.41 3.71
N SER A 334 -13.88 13.47 3.06
CA SER A 334 -12.63 12.90 3.57
C SER A 334 -11.44 13.81 3.29
N LEU A 335 -10.70 14.14 4.35
CA LEU A 335 -9.42 14.83 4.26
C LEU A 335 -8.33 14.01 4.95
N ASP A 336 -7.30 13.66 4.22
CA ASP A 336 -6.16 12.87 4.71
C ASP A 336 -4.84 13.58 4.42
N ILE A 337 -4.18 14.07 5.46
CA ILE A 337 -2.85 14.68 5.38
C ILE A 337 -1.93 14.12 6.46
N ILE A 338 -2.16 12.87 6.88
CA ILE A 338 -1.22 12.15 7.76
C ILE A 338 0.03 11.78 6.95
N GLU A 339 1.19 11.71 7.60
CA GLU A 339 2.52 11.56 6.96
C GLU A 339 3.02 12.84 6.25
N CYS A 340 2.43 13.99 6.57
CA CYS A 340 2.95 15.30 6.18
C CYS A 340 3.68 15.95 7.36
N ARG A 341 4.94 16.37 7.17
CA ARG A 341 5.71 16.98 8.24
C ARG A 341 5.44 18.46 8.33
N TRP A 342 5.07 18.95 9.51
CA TRP A 342 4.83 20.37 9.71
C TRP A 342 6.09 21.13 10.08
N ILE A 343 6.52 22.06 9.24
CA ILE A 343 7.62 22.97 9.53
C ILE A 343 7.11 24.21 10.27
N ARG A 344 7.83 24.62 11.33
CA ARG A 344 7.71 25.97 11.89
C ARG A 344 8.61 26.88 11.08
N VAL A 345 8.03 27.69 10.20
CA VAL A 345 8.78 28.77 9.57
C VAL A 345 9.13 29.76 10.68
N ALA A 346 10.40 29.79 11.10
CA ALA A 346 10.87 30.86 11.97
C ALA A 346 10.62 32.18 11.23
N PRO A 347 9.92 33.16 11.83
CA PRO A 347 9.63 34.39 11.13
C PRO A 347 10.95 35.03 10.70
N LEU A 348 11.06 35.37 9.42
CA LEU A 348 12.28 35.86 8.75
C LEU A 348 12.85 37.17 9.33
N SER A 349 12.21 37.74 10.36
CA SER A 349 12.60 38.98 11.01
C SER A 349 13.06 38.73 12.45
N PRO A 350 14.33 39.02 12.79
CA PRO A 350 14.82 39.02 14.18
C PRO A 350 13.98 39.89 15.12
N TYR A 351 13.32 40.93 14.59
CA TYR A 351 12.45 41.83 15.36
C TYR A 351 11.15 41.18 15.83
N SER A 352 10.65 40.17 15.11
CA SER A 352 9.45 39.43 15.51
C SER A 352 9.70 38.43 16.63
N ILE A 353 10.93 37.92 16.75
CA ILE A 353 11.36 37.05 17.85
C ILE A 353 11.52 37.90 19.12
N ILE A 354 12.14 39.07 19.01
CA ILE A 354 12.33 40.00 20.14
C ILE A 354 10.99 40.57 20.64
N ALA A 355 10.07 40.94 19.73
CA ALA A 355 8.72 41.38 20.15
C ALA A 355 7.97 40.27 20.90
N ARG A 356 8.09 39.02 20.43
CA ARG A 356 7.44 37.84 21.01
C ARG A 356 8.05 37.39 22.35
N GLU A 357 9.37 37.53 22.52
CA GLU A 357 10.04 37.29 23.81
C GLU A 357 9.79 38.41 24.83
N VAL A 358 9.67 39.67 24.39
CA VAL A 358 9.32 40.81 25.26
C VAL A 358 7.85 40.71 25.72
N GLU A 359 6.93 40.28 24.86
CA GLU A 359 5.53 40.02 25.23
C GLU A 359 5.39 38.84 26.21
N HIS A 360 6.15 37.76 26.01
CA HIS A 360 6.21 36.62 26.92
C HIS A 360 6.88 36.95 28.27
N GLY A 361 7.91 37.80 28.29
CA GLY A 361 8.60 38.23 29.50
C GLY A 361 7.79 39.18 30.39
N LEU A 362 6.77 39.84 29.83
CA LEU A 362 5.92 40.82 30.54
C LEU A 362 4.57 40.24 30.99
N GLY A 363 4.24 38.98 30.67
CA GLY A 363 2.98 38.35 31.07
C GLY A 363 1.72 39.02 30.49
N LEU A 364 1.87 39.75 29.38
CA LEU A 364 0.82 40.60 28.81
C LEU A 364 -0.13 39.88 27.83
N VAL A 365 0.09 38.60 27.56
CA VAL A 365 -0.76 37.83 26.65
C VAL A 365 -1.30 36.59 27.37
N GLY A 366 -2.62 36.40 27.32
CA GLY A 366 -3.28 35.16 27.73
C GLY A 366 -2.73 33.95 26.96
N PRO A 367 -3.21 32.72 27.22
CA PRO A 367 -2.66 31.53 26.56
C PRO A 367 -2.70 31.70 25.04
N HIS A 368 -1.51 31.79 24.42
CA HIS A 368 -1.37 31.99 22.99
C HIS A 368 -1.94 30.77 22.25
N ILE A 369 -3.11 30.95 21.66
CA ILE A 369 -3.68 29.99 20.72
C ILE A 369 -2.85 30.06 19.45
N SER A 370 -2.31 28.92 19.01
CA SER A 370 -1.61 28.79 17.74
C SER A 370 -2.49 29.31 16.62
N GLY A 371 -1.92 30.16 15.75
CA GLY A 371 -2.60 30.65 14.54
C GLY A 371 -3.12 29.50 13.66
N ARG A 372 -2.61 28.29 13.85
CA ARG A 372 -3.05 27.06 13.17
C ARG A 372 -4.43 26.56 13.60
N VAL A 373 -4.84 26.72 14.85
CA VAL A 373 -5.99 25.98 15.42
C VAL A 373 -7.32 26.65 15.11
N ARG A 374 -7.40 27.96 15.32
CA ARG A 374 -8.63 28.72 15.16
C ARG A 374 -9.26 28.58 13.76
N PRO A 375 -8.48 28.63 12.66
CA PRO A 375 -9.02 28.42 11.31
C PRO A 375 -9.69 27.06 11.14
N TRP A 376 -9.14 25.99 11.71
CA TRP A 376 -9.76 24.65 11.68
C TRP A 376 -11.09 24.63 12.40
N VAL A 377 -11.16 25.22 13.60
CA VAL A 377 -12.40 25.28 14.37
C VAL A 377 -13.50 26.03 13.61
N ASP A 378 -13.18 27.18 13.03
CA ASP A 378 -14.12 27.96 12.22
C ASP A 378 -14.58 27.16 10.98
N ALA A 379 -13.70 26.34 10.41
CA ALA A 379 -14.00 25.49 9.26
C ALA A 379 -14.88 24.29 9.60
N PHE A 380 -14.66 23.66 10.75
CA PHE A 380 -15.47 22.54 11.24
C PHE A 380 -16.94 22.92 11.41
N ILE A 381 -17.21 24.12 11.90
CA ILE A 381 -18.59 24.63 12.06
C ILE A 381 -19.29 24.78 10.71
N GLN A 382 -18.54 25.08 9.64
CA GLN A 382 -19.09 25.35 8.32
C GLN A 382 -19.29 24.08 7.48
N ASN A 383 -18.48 23.04 7.71
CA ASN A 383 -18.57 21.78 6.99
C ASN A 383 -19.47 20.78 7.71
N THR A 384 -20.51 20.30 7.02
CA THR A 384 -21.50 19.36 7.58
C THR A 384 -21.45 17.96 6.96
N THR A 385 -20.52 17.72 6.04
CA THR A 385 -20.39 16.48 5.27
C THR A 385 -19.16 15.67 5.61
N LEU A 386 -18.17 16.28 6.29
CA LEU A 386 -16.93 15.62 6.68
C LEU A 386 -17.23 14.39 7.54
N LYS A 387 -16.81 13.21 7.07
CA LYS A 387 -16.94 11.91 7.74
C LYS A 387 -15.60 11.40 8.25
N PHE A 388 -14.51 11.69 7.55
CA PHE A 388 -13.14 11.24 7.87
C PHE A 388 -12.15 12.40 7.88
N LEU A 389 -11.32 12.46 8.92
CA LEU A 389 -10.25 13.44 9.05
C LEU A 389 -8.98 12.77 9.56
N ALA A 390 -7.89 12.84 8.79
CA ALA A 390 -6.57 12.43 9.25
C ALA A 390 -5.59 13.61 9.21
N LEU A 391 -5.02 13.94 10.38
CA LEU A 391 -4.19 15.14 10.58
C LEU A 391 -3.02 14.84 11.50
N ASP A 392 -1.84 15.33 11.13
CA ASP A 392 -0.70 15.44 12.03
C ASP A 392 -0.79 16.72 12.88
N LEU A 393 -0.75 16.58 14.20
CA LEU A 393 -0.91 17.70 15.15
C LEU A 393 0.42 18.10 15.82
N PHE A 394 1.54 17.92 15.12
CA PHE A 394 2.87 18.28 15.63
C PHE A 394 2.91 19.73 16.13
N HIS A 395 3.53 19.93 17.29
CA HIS A 395 3.84 21.24 17.87
C HIS A 395 2.63 22.08 18.35
N LEU A 396 1.45 21.48 18.54
CA LEU A 396 0.33 22.12 19.25
C LEU A 396 0.52 22.09 20.77
N THR A 397 0.02 23.11 21.46
CA THR A 397 0.00 23.17 22.93
C THR A 397 -1.25 22.50 23.50
N VAL A 398 -1.27 22.23 24.82
CA VAL A 398 -2.48 21.69 25.48
C VAL A 398 -3.71 22.58 25.28
N VAL A 399 -3.53 23.90 25.29
CA VAL A 399 -4.63 24.85 25.05
C VAL A 399 -5.14 24.76 23.60
N ASP A 400 -4.24 24.60 22.65
CA ASP A 400 -4.56 24.40 21.24
C ASP A 400 -5.41 23.15 21.02
N PHE A 401 -5.03 22.03 21.66
CA PHE A 401 -5.83 20.82 21.62
C PHE A 401 -7.22 21.05 22.19
N GLY A 402 -7.34 21.75 23.32
CA GLY A 402 -8.64 22.05 23.95
C GLY A 402 -9.63 22.70 22.99
N ILE A 403 -9.17 23.75 22.31
CA ILE A 403 -9.99 24.51 21.36
C ILE A 403 -10.28 23.67 20.11
N PHE A 404 -9.28 22.95 19.60
CA PHE A 404 -9.42 22.11 18.42
C PHE A 404 -10.49 21.02 18.61
N PHE A 405 -10.46 20.29 19.72
CA PHE A 405 -11.43 19.22 20.00
C PHE A 405 -12.83 19.74 20.35
N GLN A 406 -12.94 20.90 21.00
CA GLN A 406 -14.24 21.57 21.18
C GLN A 406 -14.88 21.88 19.83
N GLY A 407 -14.08 22.35 18.86
CA GLY A 407 -14.52 22.55 17.48
C GLY A 407 -14.97 21.24 16.82
N LEU A 408 -14.15 20.19 16.89
CA LEU A 408 -14.47 18.89 16.30
C LEU A 408 -15.73 18.25 16.89
N ALA A 409 -15.96 18.37 18.20
CA ALA A 409 -17.13 17.82 18.87
C ALA A 409 -18.46 18.41 18.35
N SER A 410 -18.42 19.61 17.80
CA SER A 410 -19.59 20.24 17.17
C SER A 410 -19.98 19.60 15.82
N VAL A 411 -19.09 18.84 15.19
CA VAL A 411 -19.31 18.21 13.87
C VAL A 411 -19.97 16.85 14.05
N GLN A 412 -21.27 16.76 13.73
CA GLN A 412 -22.05 15.54 13.91
C GLN A 412 -21.79 14.49 12.83
N SER A 413 -21.43 14.91 11.61
CA SER A 413 -21.17 14.01 10.47
C SER A 413 -19.89 13.20 10.63
N LEU A 414 -18.95 13.68 11.46
CA LEU A 414 -17.62 13.12 11.62
C LEU A 414 -17.68 11.78 12.35
N ARG A 415 -17.27 10.72 11.66
CA ARG A 415 -17.27 9.34 12.18
C ARG A 415 -15.90 8.93 12.68
N THR A 416 -14.84 9.36 12.00
CA THR A 416 -13.48 8.91 12.27
C THR A 416 -12.50 10.07 12.18
N VAL A 417 -11.69 10.22 13.21
CA VAL A 417 -10.58 11.17 13.30
C VAL A 417 -9.32 10.39 13.62
N LEU A 418 -8.35 10.42 12.72
CA LEU A 418 -7.03 9.84 12.93
C LEU A 418 -6.04 10.97 13.21
N LEU A 419 -5.37 10.91 14.35
CA LEU A 419 -4.41 11.93 14.76
C LEU A 419 -3.01 11.35 14.80
N GLY A 420 -2.13 11.88 13.97
CA GLY A 420 -0.71 11.59 14.04
C GLY A 420 0.07 12.71 14.73
N GLY A 421 1.34 12.44 15.02
CA GLY A 421 2.29 13.45 15.48
C GLY A 421 2.01 14.08 16.85
N VAL A 422 1.28 13.39 17.72
CA VAL A 422 1.08 13.81 19.12
C VAL A 422 2.31 13.44 19.94
N ALA A 423 3.01 14.43 20.48
CA ALA A 423 4.15 14.16 21.35
C ALA A 423 3.69 13.43 22.62
N GLY A 424 4.40 12.37 23.03
CA GLY A 424 3.99 11.54 24.16
C GLY A 424 3.68 12.32 25.44
N LYS A 425 4.46 13.37 25.75
CA LYS A 425 4.26 14.22 26.94
C LYS A 425 2.91 14.94 26.97
N ASP A 426 2.32 15.21 25.80
CA ASP A 426 1.07 15.96 25.66
C ASP A 426 -0.14 15.01 25.59
N LEU A 427 0.10 13.72 25.32
CA LEU A 427 -0.92 12.69 25.16
C LEU A 427 -1.90 12.54 26.36
N PRO A 428 -1.48 12.66 27.65
CA PRO A 428 -2.42 12.60 28.78
C PRO A 428 -3.42 13.76 28.75
N HIS A 429 -2.93 14.96 28.47
CA HIS A 429 -3.77 16.16 28.37
C HIS A 429 -4.70 16.09 27.17
N VAL A 430 -4.19 15.66 26.00
CA VAL A 430 -4.98 15.43 24.79
C VAL A 430 -6.08 14.42 25.06
N GLY A 431 -5.73 13.33 25.73
CA GLY A 431 -6.70 12.34 26.14
C GLY A 431 -7.81 12.96 27.01
N GLN A 432 -7.44 13.66 28.08
CA GLN A 432 -8.41 14.29 28.99
C GLN A 432 -9.39 15.18 28.21
N ILE A 433 -8.86 15.98 27.28
CA ILE A 433 -9.66 16.83 26.40
C ILE A 433 -10.62 16.00 25.52
N ILE A 434 -10.18 14.87 24.96
CA ILE A 434 -11.04 13.98 24.17
C ILE A 434 -12.17 13.39 25.01
N ARG A 435 -11.89 13.01 26.27
CA ARG A 435 -12.91 12.56 27.23
C ARG A 435 -13.92 13.67 27.53
N ASP A 436 -13.43 14.84 27.89
CA ASP A 436 -14.27 15.99 28.28
C ASP A 436 -15.13 16.49 27.12
N THR A 437 -14.69 16.29 25.88
CA THR A 437 -15.45 16.62 24.67
C THR A 437 -16.34 15.48 24.15
N GLY A 438 -16.33 14.30 24.78
CA GLY A 438 -17.15 13.15 24.38
C GLY A 438 -16.72 12.47 23.07
N MET A 439 -15.47 12.67 22.65
CA MET A 439 -14.97 12.28 21.33
C MET A 439 -14.29 10.89 21.31
N CYS A 440 -14.29 10.16 22.42
CA CYS A 440 -13.55 8.90 22.59
C CYS A 440 -13.89 7.79 21.58
N GLN A 441 -15.10 7.77 21.03
CA GLN A 441 -15.51 6.75 20.05
C GLN A 441 -15.13 7.12 18.60
N ARG A 442 -14.82 8.39 18.35
CA ARG A 442 -14.57 8.94 17.00
C ARG A 442 -13.09 9.18 16.75
N VAL A 443 -12.32 9.47 17.79
CA VAL A 443 -10.90 9.83 17.69
C VAL A 443 -10.03 8.61 17.95
N SER A 444 -9.04 8.41 17.09
CA SER A 444 -7.96 7.46 17.22
C SER A 444 -6.65 8.20 17.13
N VAL A 445 -5.75 7.97 18.08
CA VAL A 445 -4.41 8.58 18.07
C VAL A 445 -3.39 7.54 17.65
N ASP A 446 -2.57 7.89 16.66
CA ASP A 446 -1.33 7.21 16.32
C ASP A 446 -0.19 7.84 17.12
N ALA A 447 0.20 7.15 18.19
CA ALA A 447 1.25 7.60 19.10
C ALA A 447 2.59 6.99 18.66
N GLU A 448 3.29 7.71 17.79
CA GLU A 448 4.63 7.32 17.36
C GLU A 448 5.69 7.65 18.42
N TYR A 449 6.46 6.64 18.81
CA TYR A 449 7.68 6.74 19.65
C TYR A 449 7.45 7.35 21.04
N LEU A 450 6.77 6.60 21.89
CA LEU A 450 6.46 7.01 23.26
C LEU A 450 7.65 6.79 24.22
N VAL A 451 7.87 7.79 25.08
CA VAL A 451 8.71 7.68 26.30
C VAL A 451 7.79 7.28 27.45
N TYR A 452 8.26 6.43 28.37
CA TYR A 452 7.42 5.68 29.31
C TYR A 452 6.47 6.46 30.22
N PRO A 453 6.89 7.54 30.90
CA PRO A 453 5.95 8.28 31.75
C PRO A 453 4.78 8.81 30.93
N ALA A 454 5.06 9.29 29.72
CA ALA A 454 4.08 9.82 28.78
C ALA A 454 3.09 8.76 28.31
N LEU A 455 3.57 7.53 28.07
CA LEU A 455 2.70 6.40 27.76
C LEU A 455 1.81 6.09 28.96
N LEU A 456 2.37 5.80 30.15
CA LEU A 456 1.56 5.45 31.33
C LEU A 456 0.48 6.48 31.66
N TYR A 457 0.82 7.78 31.65
CA TYR A 457 -0.18 8.82 31.91
C TYR A 457 -1.27 8.86 30.83
N ALA A 458 -0.92 8.68 29.56
CA ALA A 458 -1.91 8.62 28.49
C ALA A 458 -2.87 7.44 28.62
N LEU A 459 -2.42 6.35 29.22
CA LEU A 459 -3.14 5.10 29.38
C LEU A 459 -3.96 5.05 30.66
N GLU A 460 -3.49 5.69 31.72
CA GLU A 460 -4.26 5.87 32.94
C GLU A 460 -5.51 6.71 32.66
N ASP A 461 -5.36 7.73 31.82
CA ASP A 461 -6.42 8.67 31.50
C ASP A 461 -7.24 8.23 30.29
N CYS A 462 -6.66 7.89 29.14
CA CYS A 462 -7.42 7.81 27.88
C CYS A 462 -7.22 6.55 27.05
N PRO A 463 -7.44 5.37 27.65
CA PRO A 463 -7.14 4.12 27.01
C PRO A 463 -8.16 3.74 25.90
N GLN A 464 -9.29 4.47 25.85
CA GLN A 464 -10.33 4.34 24.84
C GLN A 464 -9.90 4.87 23.45
N VAL A 465 -8.84 5.69 23.39
CA VAL A 465 -8.49 6.50 22.21
C VAL A 465 -7.24 5.96 21.50
N LEU A 466 -6.41 5.19 22.23
CA LEU A 466 -5.16 4.67 21.72
C LEU A 466 -5.41 3.38 20.94
N ARG A 467 -5.26 3.44 19.61
CA ARG A 467 -5.35 2.27 18.73
C ARG A 467 -4.00 1.73 18.28
N HIS A 468 -3.05 2.64 18.08
CA HIS A 468 -1.70 2.32 17.63
C HIS A 468 -0.68 2.84 18.64
N ALA A 469 0.21 1.96 19.10
CA ALA A 469 1.29 2.30 20.00
C ALA A 469 2.63 1.83 19.42
N SER A 470 3.63 2.72 19.42
CA SER A 470 4.99 2.39 19.00
C SER A 470 6.00 2.71 20.11
N VAL A 471 6.75 1.70 20.53
CA VAL A 471 7.82 1.79 21.54
C VAL A 471 9.16 1.59 20.85
N ASN A 472 10.11 2.49 21.09
CA ASN A 472 11.44 2.43 20.48
C ASN A 472 12.55 2.62 21.52
N SER A 473 13.40 1.60 21.69
CA SER A 473 14.49 1.61 22.69
C SER A 473 15.55 2.67 22.45
N SER A 474 15.72 3.18 21.22
CA SER A 474 16.63 4.30 20.93
C SER A 474 16.20 5.61 21.59
N ARG A 475 14.90 5.72 21.95
CA ARG A 475 14.35 6.88 22.67
C ARG A 475 14.04 6.57 24.14
N GLU A 476 13.90 5.30 24.49
CA GLU A 476 13.65 4.81 25.85
C GLU A 476 14.72 3.75 26.21
N PRO A 477 15.84 4.14 26.85
CA PRO A 477 16.98 3.26 27.04
C PRO A 477 16.83 2.26 28.21
N SER A 478 15.67 2.20 28.89
CA SER A 478 15.49 1.36 30.09
C SER A 478 14.65 0.09 29.81
N PRO A 479 15.25 -1.12 29.90
CA PRO A 479 14.53 -2.39 29.78
C PRO A 479 13.44 -2.61 30.83
N VAL A 480 13.65 -2.14 32.06
CA VAL A 480 12.68 -2.26 33.16
C VAL A 480 11.39 -1.54 32.81
N VAL A 481 11.54 -0.34 32.28
CA VAL A 481 10.46 0.55 31.86
C VAL A 481 9.61 -0.07 30.74
N CYS A 482 10.25 -0.69 29.74
CA CYS A 482 9.54 -1.39 28.67
C CYS A 482 8.69 -2.56 29.22
N ARG A 483 9.22 -3.31 30.20
CA ARG A 483 8.50 -4.41 30.85
C ARG A 483 7.29 -3.92 31.63
N GLU A 484 7.49 -2.89 32.45
CA GLU A 484 6.38 -2.29 33.22
C GLU A 484 5.30 -1.72 32.29
N THR A 485 5.69 -1.18 31.13
CA THR A 485 4.74 -0.75 30.10
C THR A 485 3.87 -1.91 29.64
N LEU A 486 4.49 -3.03 29.22
CA LEU A 486 3.79 -4.22 28.75
C LEU A 486 2.86 -4.80 29.82
N LEU A 487 3.32 -4.85 31.08
CA LEU A 487 2.49 -5.31 32.20
C LEU A 487 1.30 -4.37 32.45
N ASN A 488 1.48 -3.07 32.37
CA ASN A 488 0.38 -2.11 32.51
C ASN A 488 -0.62 -2.18 31.34
N MET A 489 -0.21 -2.70 30.18
CA MET A 489 -1.13 -3.00 29.06
C MET A 489 -2.18 -4.04 29.40
N THR A 490 -1.93 -4.89 30.38
CA THR A 490 -2.83 -6.00 30.71
C THR A 490 -4.08 -5.52 31.47
N THR A 491 -4.09 -4.27 31.93
CA THR A 491 -5.25 -3.69 32.61
C THR A 491 -6.45 -3.58 31.63
N PRO A 492 -7.70 -3.82 32.09
CA PRO A 492 -8.91 -3.81 31.24
C PRO A 492 -9.19 -2.47 30.54
N ARG A 493 -8.38 -1.46 30.83
CA ARG A 493 -8.36 -0.15 30.21
C ARG A 493 -8.01 -0.25 28.72
N TRP A 494 -7.12 -1.16 28.33
CA TRP A 494 -6.52 -1.24 26.99
C TRP A 494 -7.35 -1.93 25.91
N CYS A 495 -8.68 -1.96 26.07
CA CYS A 495 -9.58 -2.72 25.21
C CYS A 495 -9.70 -2.22 23.76
N GLN A 496 -9.06 -1.10 23.40
CA GLN A 496 -9.07 -0.55 22.03
C GLN A 496 -7.72 -0.58 21.32
N LEU A 497 -6.64 -1.04 21.97
CA LEU A 497 -5.34 -1.15 21.31
C LEU A 497 -5.42 -2.25 20.24
N THR A 498 -5.22 -1.88 18.97
CA THR A 498 -5.27 -2.81 17.84
C THR A 498 -3.90 -3.10 17.26
N THR A 499 -2.95 -2.15 17.35
CA THR A 499 -1.60 -2.30 16.81
C THR A 499 -0.55 -1.94 17.84
N LEU A 500 0.43 -2.81 18.03
CA LEU A 500 1.60 -2.58 18.87
C LEU A 500 2.87 -2.75 18.04
N ARG A 501 3.76 -1.76 18.04
CA ARG A 501 5.08 -1.83 17.40
C ARG A 501 6.17 -1.71 18.46
N LEU A 502 7.07 -2.69 18.50
CA LEU A 502 8.17 -2.78 19.44
C LEU A 502 9.49 -2.79 18.67
N PHE A 503 10.18 -1.66 18.66
CA PHE A 503 11.52 -1.51 18.11
C PHE A 503 12.51 -1.54 19.27
N LEU A 504 13.17 -2.67 19.52
CA LEU A 504 13.97 -2.88 20.72
C LEU A 504 15.43 -3.27 20.39
N SER A 505 16.37 -2.83 21.23
CA SER A 505 17.78 -3.24 21.19
C SER A 505 17.94 -4.61 21.85
N GLN A 506 19.06 -5.30 21.60
CA GLN A 506 19.26 -6.67 22.07
C GLN A 506 19.14 -6.79 23.60
N GLU A 507 19.62 -5.80 24.34
CA GLU A 507 19.60 -5.76 25.81
C GLU A 507 18.20 -5.84 26.45
N PHE A 508 17.14 -5.59 25.68
CA PHE A 508 15.76 -5.68 26.16
C PHE A 508 15.25 -7.12 26.17
N PHE A 509 15.82 -8.01 25.35
CA PHE A 509 15.31 -9.37 25.13
C PHE A 509 15.82 -10.35 26.19
N ASP A 510 15.27 -10.25 27.40
CA ASP A 510 15.48 -11.21 28.48
C ASP A 510 14.19 -11.95 28.89
N ASP A 511 14.31 -12.90 29.83
CA ASP A 511 13.19 -13.70 30.32
C ASP A 511 12.09 -12.86 30.96
N ALA A 512 12.43 -11.71 31.53
CA ALA A 512 11.46 -10.82 32.16
C ALA A 512 10.66 -10.03 31.13
N LEU A 513 11.27 -9.59 30.01
CA LEU A 513 10.52 -9.07 28.87
C LEU A 513 9.61 -10.14 28.28
N ALA A 514 10.11 -11.36 28.11
CA ALA A 514 9.28 -12.46 27.63
C ALA A 514 8.05 -12.69 28.51
N GLY A 515 8.23 -12.68 29.84
CA GLY A 515 7.13 -12.81 30.80
C GLY A 515 6.12 -11.66 30.72
N ALA A 516 6.60 -10.42 30.61
CA ALA A 516 5.75 -9.23 30.48
C ALA A 516 4.95 -9.23 29.17
N LEU A 517 5.61 -9.59 28.06
CA LEU A 517 4.98 -9.68 26.74
C LEU A 517 3.94 -10.81 26.70
N ASP A 518 4.28 -11.98 27.26
CA ASP A 518 3.38 -13.13 27.34
C ASP A 518 2.11 -12.80 28.14
N GLN A 519 2.26 -12.12 29.28
CA GLN A 519 1.11 -11.66 30.05
C GLN A 519 0.27 -10.64 29.28
N CYS A 520 0.92 -9.63 28.67
CA CYS A 520 0.26 -8.61 27.84
C CYS A 520 -0.57 -9.24 26.72
N LEU A 521 0.05 -10.11 25.92
CA LEU A 521 -0.61 -10.72 24.76
C LEU A 521 -1.77 -11.63 25.16
N ARG A 522 -1.69 -12.30 26.31
CA ARG A 522 -2.80 -13.12 26.82
C ARG A 522 -4.00 -12.31 27.29
N GLU A 523 -3.76 -11.15 27.91
CA GLU A 523 -4.81 -10.33 28.53
C GLU A 523 -5.42 -9.29 27.56
N VAL A 524 -4.66 -8.77 26.59
CA VAL A 524 -5.15 -7.78 25.62
C VAL A 524 -5.86 -8.46 24.46
N THR A 525 -7.20 -8.52 24.53
CA THR A 525 -8.05 -9.20 23.54
C THR A 525 -8.38 -8.37 22.29
N SER A 526 -7.96 -7.12 22.24
CA SER A 526 -8.21 -6.21 21.11
C SER A 526 -7.06 -6.13 20.12
N LEU A 527 -5.87 -6.62 20.50
CA LEU A 527 -4.67 -6.49 19.70
C LEU A 527 -4.78 -7.38 18.45
N LYS A 528 -4.75 -6.76 17.28
CA LYS A 528 -4.86 -7.41 15.97
C LYS A 528 -3.49 -7.50 15.27
N GLU A 529 -2.61 -6.54 15.51
CA GLU A 529 -1.34 -6.39 14.81
C GLU A 529 -0.18 -6.22 15.80
N LEU A 530 0.90 -6.98 15.61
CA LEU A 530 2.13 -6.84 16.38
C LEU A 530 3.33 -6.77 15.44
N GLU A 531 4.14 -5.73 15.59
CA GLU A 531 5.46 -5.63 14.97
C GLU A 531 6.53 -5.72 16.04
N LEU A 532 7.45 -6.65 15.87
CA LEU A 532 8.65 -6.78 16.68
C LEU A 532 9.87 -6.62 15.78
N ALA A 533 10.70 -5.62 16.05
CA ALA A 533 11.86 -5.32 15.23
C ALA A 533 13.11 -4.97 16.07
N GLY A 534 14.28 -5.41 15.61
CA GLY A 534 15.57 -5.02 16.17
C GLY A 534 15.97 -3.58 15.80
N CYS A 535 16.50 -2.82 16.76
CA CYS A 535 16.96 -1.43 16.58
C CYS A 535 18.43 -1.28 16.11
N GLU A 536 19.29 -2.25 16.39
CA GLU A 536 20.75 -2.11 16.26
C GLU A 536 21.32 -2.78 15.00
N GLU A 537 22.62 -2.59 14.77
CA GLU A 537 23.36 -3.23 13.68
C GLU A 537 23.09 -4.75 13.63
N PRO A 538 22.90 -5.33 12.43
CA PRO A 538 22.42 -6.70 12.21
C PRO A 538 23.26 -7.80 12.88
N ASP A 539 24.47 -7.49 13.33
CA ASP A 539 25.37 -8.43 14.00
C ASP A 539 25.09 -8.62 15.50
N LEU A 540 24.39 -7.67 16.13
CA LEU A 540 24.17 -7.63 17.57
C LEU A 540 22.79 -8.16 17.98
N SER A 541 21.72 -8.00 17.20
CA SER A 541 20.36 -8.44 17.58
C SER A 541 20.12 -9.95 17.46
N ARG A 542 20.71 -10.74 18.36
CA ARG A 542 20.57 -12.20 18.40
C ARG A 542 19.45 -12.66 19.33
N LEU A 543 18.38 -13.22 18.77
CA LEU A 543 17.45 -14.09 19.50
C LEU A 543 18.06 -15.50 19.47
N THR A 544 19.05 -15.74 20.32
CA THR A 544 19.73 -17.05 20.38
C THR A 544 19.04 -17.95 21.41
N GLY A 545 18.71 -19.15 20.96
CA GLY A 545 18.42 -20.31 21.79
C GLY A 545 19.01 -21.50 21.05
N GLU A 546 20.15 -22.01 21.51
CA GLU A 546 20.89 -23.06 20.80
C GLU A 546 20.15 -24.40 20.86
N GLU A 547 19.40 -24.66 21.94
CA GLU A 547 18.69 -25.93 22.16
C GLU A 547 17.17 -25.77 22.37
N SER A 548 16.69 -24.56 22.67
CA SER A 548 15.27 -24.31 22.95
C SER A 548 14.77 -22.99 22.36
N PRO A 549 13.49 -22.91 21.94
CA PRO A 549 12.91 -21.68 21.43
C PRO A 549 13.02 -20.54 22.43
N ASN A 550 13.38 -19.36 21.94
CA ASN A 550 13.47 -18.14 22.72
C ASN A 550 12.09 -17.82 23.36
N PRO A 551 12.02 -17.56 24.68
CA PRO A 551 10.77 -17.28 25.38
C PRO A 551 9.94 -16.14 24.78
N VAL A 552 10.58 -15.11 24.21
CA VAL A 552 9.90 -13.98 23.57
C VAL A 552 9.11 -14.45 22.35
N LEU A 553 9.67 -15.34 21.52
CA LEU A 553 8.96 -15.88 20.35
C LEU A 553 7.75 -16.71 20.76
N ARG A 554 7.85 -17.47 21.87
CA ARG A 554 6.72 -18.22 22.41
C ARG A 554 5.59 -17.33 22.89
N ALA A 555 5.92 -16.15 23.42
CA ALA A 555 4.92 -15.18 23.87
C ALA A 555 4.07 -14.63 22.70
N LEU A 556 4.68 -14.43 21.52
CA LEU A 556 4.00 -13.82 20.36
C LEU A 556 2.70 -14.54 19.98
N PHE A 557 2.69 -15.87 20.00
CA PHE A 557 1.55 -16.70 19.59
C PHE A 557 0.53 -16.97 20.71
N ARG A 558 0.60 -16.24 21.83
CA ARG A 558 -0.34 -16.40 22.94
C ARG A 558 -1.56 -15.51 22.85
N SER A 559 -1.58 -14.56 21.92
CA SER A 559 -2.70 -13.65 21.75
C SER A 559 -3.97 -14.36 21.28
N PRO A 560 -5.15 -14.03 21.87
CA PRO A 560 -6.42 -14.56 21.42
C PRO A 560 -6.93 -13.92 20.11
N SER A 561 -6.41 -12.75 19.74
CA SER A 561 -6.98 -11.89 18.69
C SER A 561 -6.01 -11.47 17.59
N MET A 562 -4.73 -11.79 17.74
CA MET A 562 -3.69 -11.39 16.78
C MET A 562 -3.93 -12.03 15.40
N ARG A 563 -3.89 -11.18 14.37
CA ARG A 563 -4.11 -11.51 12.96
C ARG A 563 -2.88 -11.25 12.10
N THR A 564 -2.10 -10.23 12.45
CA THR A 564 -0.89 -9.85 11.72
C THR A 564 0.30 -9.84 12.67
N LEU A 565 1.36 -10.53 12.28
CA LEU A 565 2.62 -10.56 13.01
C LEU A 565 3.77 -10.20 12.06
N ASN A 566 4.54 -9.17 12.41
CA ASN A 566 5.77 -8.78 11.72
C ASN A 566 6.95 -8.99 12.66
N VAL A 567 7.91 -9.82 12.25
CA VAL A 567 9.16 -10.05 12.97
C VAL A 567 10.33 -9.72 12.05
N SER A 568 11.09 -8.67 12.38
CA SER A 568 12.15 -8.19 11.49
C SER A 568 13.45 -7.79 12.21
N ARG A 569 14.55 -7.76 11.47
CA ARG A 569 15.86 -7.26 11.94
C ARG A 569 16.45 -8.01 13.15
N PHE A 570 16.28 -9.32 13.17
CA PHE A 570 16.91 -10.22 14.13
C PHE A 570 17.75 -11.29 13.43
N ARG A 571 18.65 -11.92 14.19
CA ARG A 571 19.23 -13.22 13.88
C ARG A 571 18.62 -14.32 14.73
N PHE A 572 18.42 -15.48 14.13
CA PHE A 572 17.69 -16.62 14.68
C PHE A 572 18.51 -17.91 14.59
N GLY A 573 18.58 -18.64 15.71
CA GLY A 573 19.01 -20.04 15.67
C GLY A 573 18.00 -20.95 14.97
N LEU A 574 18.45 -22.12 14.50
CA LEU A 574 17.59 -23.11 13.83
C LEU A 574 16.37 -23.54 14.66
N ALA A 575 16.54 -23.71 15.98
CA ALA A 575 15.44 -24.05 16.89
C ALA A 575 14.34 -22.97 16.90
N ASN A 576 14.72 -21.70 16.79
CA ASN A 576 13.78 -20.57 16.74
C ASN A 576 13.05 -20.50 15.41
N LEU A 577 13.75 -20.70 14.29
CA LEU A 577 13.13 -20.73 12.96
C LEU A 577 12.14 -21.88 12.82
N ARG A 578 12.50 -23.08 13.33
CA ARG A 578 11.60 -24.23 13.33
C ARG A 578 10.37 -23.98 14.18
N PHE A 579 10.54 -23.44 15.39
CA PHE A 579 9.42 -23.05 16.24
C PHE A 579 8.51 -22.02 15.56
N LEU A 580 9.09 -20.99 14.92
CA LEU A 580 8.32 -19.98 14.19
C LEU A 580 7.50 -20.61 13.07
N ALA A 581 8.10 -21.50 12.26
CA ALA A 581 7.38 -22.19 11.20
C ALA A 581 6.22 -23.03 11.76
N GLU A 582 6.48 -23.86 12.78
CA GLU A 582 5.45 -24.69 13.43
C GLU A 582 4.32 -23.85 14.04
N ALA A 583 4.65 -22.72 14.67
CA ALA A 583 3.67 -21.81 15.25
C ALA A 583 2.82 -21.13 14.18
N VAL A 584 3.42 -20.63 13.10
CA VAL A 584 2.71 -20.02 11.96
C VAL A 584 1.79 -21.04 11.26
N LEU A 585 2.21 -22.30 11.14
CA LEU A 585 1.41 -23.36 10.53
C LEU A 585 0.19 -23.74 11.37
N THR A 586 0.33 -23.72 12.69
CA THR A 586 -0.69 -24.21 13.63
C THR A 586 -1.62 -23.13 14.19
N ASP A 587 -1.22 -21.86 14.16
CA ASP A 587 -2.04 -20.75 14.62
C ASP A 587 -3.15 -20.40 13.61
N ARG A 588 -4.38 -20.75 13.97
CA ARG A 588 -5.58 -20.51 13.15
C ARG A 588 -6.10 -19.07 13.17
N LYS A 589 -5.52 -18.19 13.99
CA LYS A 589 -5.94 -16.78 14.09
C LYS A 589 -5.10 -15.90 13.19
N LEU A 590 -3.83 -16.28 13.03
CA LEU A 590 -2.87 -15.55 12.21
C LEU A 590 -3.28 -15.65 10.73
N CYS A 591 -3.49 -14.48 10.13
CA CYS A 591 -3.87 -14.30 8.72
C CYS A 591 -2.72 -13.71 7.91
N GLU A 592 -1.82 -12.96 8.55
CA GLU A 592 -0.70 -12.29 7.89
C GLU A 592 0.59 -12.46 8.69
N PHE A 593 1.66 -12.85 8.00
CA PHE A 593 2.98 -13.01 8.61
C PHE A 593 4.08 -12.37 7.76
N LEU A 594 4.83 -11.45 8.37
CA LEU A 594 5.97 -10.80 7.76
C LEU A 594 7.23 -11.16 8.54
N PHE A 595 8.25 -11.61 7.81
CA PHE A 595 9.51 -12.03 8.38
C PHE A 595 10.70 -11.46 7.61
N SER A 596 11.66 -10.93 8.35
CA SER A 596 12.91 -10.41 7.80
C SER A 596 14.06 -10.66 8.77
N SER A 597 14.85 -11.69 8.53
CA SER A 597 16.12 -11.87 9.23
C SER A 597 17.21 -10.97 8.64
N CYS A 598 18.15 -10.59 9.51
CA CYS A 598 19.43 -9.98 9.13
C CYS A 598 20.34 -10.95 8.36
N ASP A 599 20.12 -12.26 8.47
CA ASP A 599 20.84 -13.29 7.71
C ASP A 599 19.92 -13.87 6.62
N PRO A 600 20.23 -13.66 5.33
CA PRO A 600 19.49 -14.24 4.21
C PRO A 600 19.36 -15.76 4.27
N ALA A 601 20.32 -16.49 4.87
CA ALA A 601 20.25 -17.95 5.00
C ALA A 601 19.13 -18.39 5.96
N GLU A 602 18.84 -17.60 6.99
CA GLU A 602 17.75 -17.87 7.93
C GLU A 602 16.38 -17.65 7.28
N ASN A 603 16.25 -16.64 6.41
CA ASN A 603 15.06 -16.44 5.58
C ASN A 603 14.79 -17.67 4.69
N THR A 604 15.85 -18.20 4.08
CA THR A 604 15.79 -19.44 3.28
C THR A 604 15.35 -20.64 4.12
N LYS A 605 15.93 -20.82 5.31
CA LYS A 605 15.59 -21.95 6.19
C LYS A 605 14.14 -21.90 6.69
N LEU A 606 13.64 -20.72 7.04
CA LEU A 606 12.25 -20.56 7.44
C LEU A 606 11.28 -20.95 6.31
N LEU A 607 11.58 -20.52 5.07
CA LEU A 607 10.78 -20.89 3.90
C LEU A 607 10.75 -22.41 3.69
N GLN A 608 11.88 -23.09 3.84
CA GLN A 608 11.96 -24.55 3.76
C GLN A 608 11.04 -25.22 4.79
N PHE A 609 11.15 -24.84 6.07
CA PHE A 609 10.29 -25.41 7.12
C PHE A 609 8.80 -25.12 6.90
N LEU A 610 8.45 -23.93 6.43
CA LEU A 610 7.06 -23.60 6.13
C LEU A 610 6.54 -24.48 4.99
N ALA A 611 7.27 -24.56 3.88
CA ALA A 611 6.81 -25.23 2.65
C ALA A 611 6.54 -26.73 2.82
N GLU A 612 7.18 -27.40 3.77
CA GLU A 612 6.97 -28.82 4.07
C GLU A 612 5.49 -29.14 4.40
N ASP A 613 4.85 -28.29 5.22
CA ASP A 613 3.50 -28.55 5.77
C ASP A 613 2.47 -27.44 5.47
N PHE A 614 2.86 -26.35 4.78
CA PHE A 614 1.99 -25.20 4.52
C PHE A 614 0.68 -25.55 3.79
N ALA A 615 0.67 -26.65 3.02
CA ALA A 615 -0.50 -27.11 2.29
C ALA A 615 -1.76 -27.29 3.15
N GLN A 616 -1.58 -27.60 4.45
CA GLN A 616 -2.65 -27.82 5.41
C GLN A 616 -3.21 -26.53 6.02
N ASN A 617 -2.52 -25.39 5.87
CA ASN A 617 -2.95 -24.12 6.43
C ASN A 617 -4.09 -23.50 5.60
N ASP A 618 -5.19 -23.16 6.25
CA ASP A 618 -6.40 -22.57 5.65
C ASP A 618 -6.69 -21.13 6.12
N THR A 619 -5.85 -20.58 7.00
CA THR A 619 -6.08 -19.28 7.66
C THR A 619 -5.18 -18.17 7.16
N MET A 620 -3.96 -18.49 6.72
CA MET A 620 -2.99 -17.52 6.22
C MET A 620 -3.39 -17.01 4.84
N ILE A 621 -3.41 -15.69 4.68
CA ILE A 621 -3.80 -14.94 3.48
C ILE A 621 -2.60 -14.19 2.88
N ASP A 622 -1.69 -13.67 3.71
CA ASP A 622 -0.44 -13.06 3.26
C ASP A 622 0.76 -13.58 4.06
N LEU A 623 1.83 -13.96 3.36
CA LEU A 623 3.09 -14.36 3.98
C LEU A 623 4.24 -13.77 3.19
N ARG A 624 5.06 -12.96 3.86
CA ARG A 624 6.22 -12.29 3.27
C ARG A 624 7.47 -12.65 4.04
N VAL A 625 8.41 -13.28 3.36
CA VAL A 625 9.74 -13.56 3.89
C VAL A 625 10.74 -12.82 3.01
N SER A 626 11.53 -11.94 3.62
CA SER A 626 12.56 -11.16 2.92
C SER A 626 13.46 -12.07 2.08
N LYS A 627 13.95 -11.57 0.95
CA LYS A 627 14.75 -12.36 0.00
C LYS A 627 15.95 -13.02 0.71
N GLY A 628 15.99 -14.36 0.67
CA GLY A 628 17.18 -15.17 0.89
C GLY A 628 17.93 -15.36 -0.43
N GLY A 629 19.05 -16.09 -0.44
CA GLY A 629 19.78 -16.41 -1.69
C GLY A 629 18.84 -16.99 -2.77
N GLU A 630 18.98 -16.51 -4.01
CA GLU A 630 17.88 -16.43 -5.00
C GLU A 630 17.41 -17.75 -5.63
N VAL A 631 18.19 -18.83 -5.56
CA VAL A 631 17.92 -20.04 -6.38
C VAL A 631 17.23 -21.16 -5.58
N GLU A 632 17.62 -21.40 -4.34
CA GLU A 632 17.20 -22.60 -3.57
C GLU A 632 15.84 -22.48 -2.85
N THR A 633 15.08 -21.40 -3.06
CA THR A 633 13.80 -21.19 -2.34
C THR A 633 12.59 -20.95 -3.24
N GLN A 634 12.77 -21.04 -4.57
CA GLN A 634 11.71 -20.68 -5.51
C GLN A 634 10.55 -21.68 -5.51
N GLU A 635 10.85 -22.97 -5.35
CA GLU A 635 9.81 -24.01 -5.29
C GLU A 635 9.03 -23.92 -3.98
N GLU A 636 9.71 -23.71 -2.85
CA GLU A 636 9.11 -23.48 -1.54
C GLU A 636 8.19 -22.27 -1.55
N ARG A 637 8.64 -21.14 -2.13
CA ARG A 637 7.82 -19.93 -2.28
C ARG A 637 6.60 -20.18 -3.16
N ALA A 638 6.76 -20.93 -4.26
CA ALA A 638 5.64 -21.27 -5.15
C ALA A 638 4.57 -22.11 -4.42
N VAL A 639 5.00 -23.08 -3.61
CA VAL A 639 4.09 -23.90 -2.79
C VAL A 639 3.31 -23.02 -1.81
N ILE A 640 4.01 -22.18 -1.03
CA ILE A 640 3.40 -21.28 -0.05
C ILE A 640 2.39 -20.36 -0.74
N GLN A 641 2.76 -19.74 -1.85
CA GLN A 641 1.93 -18.76 -2.53
C GLN A 641 0.73 -19.40 -3.23
N GLY A 642 0.87 -20.63 -3.72
CA GLY A 642 -0.25 -21.43 -4.19
C GLY A 642 -1.30 -21.65 -3.11
N VAL A 643 -0.87 -21.91 -1.87
CA VAL A 643 -1.76 -22.05 -0.70
C VAL A 643 -2.41 -20.72 -0.31
N LEU A 644 -1.64 -19.63 -0.24
CA LEU A 644 -2.20 -18.31 0.08
C LEU A 644 -3.28 -17.91 -0.92
N GLY A 645 -3.02 -18.11 -2.22
CA GLY A 645 -4.01 -17.83 -3.28
C GLY A 645 -5.28 -18.67 -3.14
N ARG A 646 -5.14 -19.96 -2.78
CA ARG A 646 -6.28 -20.83 -2.48
C ARG A 646 -7.08 -20.29 -1.29
N ASN A 647 -6.42 -19.89 -0.21
CA ASN A 647 -7.08 -19.40 1.00
C ASN A 647 -7.82 -18.07 0.74
N VAL A 648 -7.21 -17.16 -0.02
CA VAL A 648 -7.87 -15.94 -0.52
C VAL A 648 -9.12 -16.28 -1.32
N ALA A 649 -9.04 -17.25 -2.24
CA ALA A 649 -10.19 -17.67 -3.03
C ALA A 649 -11.32 -18.26 -2.16
N PHE A 650 -10.99 -19.07 -1.15
CA PHE A 650 -11.99 -19.55 -0.18
C PHE A 650 -12.66 -18.39 0.57
N VAL A 651 -11.90 -17.40 1.01
CA VAL A 651 -12.44 -16.21 1.70
C VAL A 651 -13.38 -15.43 0.79
N THR A 652 -12.99 -15.17 -0.46
CA THR A 652 -13.83 -14.46 -1.44
C THR A 652 -15.11 -15.23 -1.76
N CYS A 653 -15.01 -16.52 -2.09
CA CYS A 653 -16.17 -17.38 -2.37
C CYS A 653 -17.14 -17.44 -1.17
N ALA A 654 -16.61 -17.61 0.05
CA ALA A 654 -17.43 -17.62 1.26
C ALA A 654 -18.11 -16.26 1.50
N ALA A 655 -17.43 -15.14 1.23
CA ALA A 655 -18.04 -13.82 1.36
C ALA A 655 -19.17 -13.61 0.35
N HIS A 656 -19.05 -14.11 -0.88
CA HIS A 656 -20.14 -14.06 -1.88
C HIS A 656 -21.36 -14.85 -1.43
N PHE A 657 -21.16 -16.03 -0.83
CA PHE A 657 -22.26 -16.80 -0.24
C PHE A 657 -23.00 -15.96 0.82
N VAL A 658 -22.26 -15.33 1.72
CA VAL A 658 -22.82 -14.55 2.84
C VAL A 658 -23.52 -13.28 2.38
N VAL A 659 -22.92 -12.55 1.43
CA VAL A 659 -23.38 -11.21 1.04
C VAL A 659 -24.43 -11.25 -0.08
N TYR A 660 -24.23 -12.10 -1.09
CA TYR A 660 -25.08 -12.17 -2.28
C TYR A 660 -26.00 -13.40 -2.28
N GLY A 661 -25.83 -14.33 -1.34
CA GLY A 661 -26.63 -15.56 -1.30
C GLY A 661 -26.29 -16.52 -2.44
N GLU A 662 -25.06 -16.49 -2.98
CA GLU A 662 -24.65 -17.34 -4.09
C GLU A 662 -24.53 -18.81 -3.65
N ARG A 663 -25.51 -19.63 -4.01
CA ARG A 663 -25.64 -21.03 -3.54
C ARG A 663 -24.93 -22.06 -4.44
N SER A 664 -23.66 -21.83 -4.73
CA SER A 664 -22.85 -22.85 -5.39
C SER A 664 -22.23 -23.80 -4.35
N VAL A 665 -22.09 -25.09 -4.69
CA VAL A 665 -21.40 -26.09 -3.83
C VAL A 665 -20.01 -25.59 -3.42
N ARG A 666 -19.32 -24.90 -4.34
CA ARG A 666 -18.01 -24.32 -4.09
C ARG A 666 -18.03 -23.23 -3.02
N CYS A 667 -18.99 -22.31 -3.07
CA CYS A 667 -19.11 -21.23 -2.10
C CYS A 667 -19.52 -21.76 -0.72
N GLU A 668 -20.41 -22.77 -0.69
CA GLU A 668 -20.81 -23.49 0.52
C GLU A 668 -19.62 -24.20 1.18
N ASP A 669 -18.86 -24.99 0.42
CA ASP A 669 -17.64 -25.67 0.89
C ASP A 669 -16.59 -24.67 1.40
N SER A 670 -16.45 -23.53 0.72
CA SER A 670 -15.53 -22.46 1.11
C SER A 670 -15.94 -21.84 2.44
N LEU A 671 -17.24 -21.60 2.65
CA LEU A 671 -17.76 -21.09 3.92
C LEU A 671 -17.48 -22.07 5.06
N VAL A 672 -17.73 -23.36 4.87
CA VAL A 672 -17.42 -24.39 5.89
C VAL A 672 -15.94 -24.35 6.29
N ARG A 673 -15.03 -24.13 5.33
CA ARG A 673 -13.58 -24.04 5.60
C ARG A 673 -13.20 -22.77 6.35
N VAL A 674 -13.63 -21.59 5.90
CA VAL A 674 -13.08 -20.32 6.39
C VAL A 674 -13.98 -19.53 7.36
N HIS A 675 -15.16 -20.04 7.73
CA HIS A 675 -16.10 -19.31 8.61
C HIS A 675 -15.51 -18.86 9.96
N HIS A 676 -14.51 -19.59 10.45
CA HIS A 676 -13.85 -19.32 11.72
C HIS A 676 -12.73 -18.26 11.61
N THR A 677 -12.35 -17.88 10.39
CA THR A 677 -11.24 -16.95 10.13
C THR A 677 -11.69 -15.51 10.23
N SER A 678 -10.81 -14.65 10.75
CA SER A 678 -11.04 -13.21 10.71
C SER A 678 -10.99 -12.61 9.32
N ALA A 679 -10.28 -13.25 8.39
CA ALA A 679 -10.18 -12.83 7.00
C ALA A 679 -11.56 -12.76 6.33
N LEU A 680 -12.43 -13.75 6.57
CA LEU A 680 -13.81 -13.72 6.08
C LEU A 680 -14.60 -12.55 6.66
N THR A 681 -14.49 -12.30 7.97
CA THR A 681 -15.19 -11.18 8.61
C THR A 681 -14.76 -9.86 7.97
N SER A 682 -13.45 -9.63 7.83
CA SER A 682 -12.91 -8.44 7.19
C SER A 682 -13.36 -8.32 5.73
N LYS A 683 -13.44 -9.43 4.98
CA LYS A 683 -13.92 -9.40 3.59
C LYS A 683 -15.41 -9.07 3.49
N VAL A 684 -16.25 -9.60 4.39
CA VAL A 684 -17.67 -9.24 4.46
C VAL A 684 -17.85 -7.76 4.79
N GLN A 685 -17.07 -7.21 5.72
CA GLN A 685 -17.06 -5.76 6.02
C GLN A 685 -16.54 -4.89 4.87
N GLU A 686 -15.68 -5.42 4.00
CA GLU A 686 -15.25 -4.73 2.79
C GLU A 686 -16.40 -4.67 1.77
N MET A 687 -17.16 -5.76 1.65
CA MET A 687 -18.25 -5.92 0.69
C MET A 687 -19.58 -5.31 1.14
N THR A 688 -19.77 -5.18 2.45
CA THR A 688 -20.97 -4.64 3.08
C THR A 688 -20.54 -3.47 3.95
N THR A 689 -21.27 -2.37 3.99
CA THR A 689 -20.95 -1.26 4.92
C THR A 689 -21.24 -1.61 6.39
N ALA A 690 -21.25 -2.90 6.74
CA ALA A 690 -21.57 -3.44 8.04
C ALA A 690 -20.38 -3.37 9.00
N ASP A 691 -20.67 -3.31 10.29
CA ASP A 691 -19.62 -3.39 11.31
C ASP A 691 -19.17 -4.85 11.58
N GLU A 692 -18.18 -5.02 12.46
CA GLU A 692 -17.57 -6.34 12.71
C GLU A 692 -18.56 -7.32 13.38
N ALA A 693 -19.47 -6.81 14.21
CA ALA A 693 -20.46 -7.64 14.90
C ALA A 693 -21.54 -8.09 13.91
N GLU A 694 -22.05 -7.16 13.11
CA GLU A 694 -23.01 -7.41 12.05
C GLU A 694 -22.47 -8.42 11.02
N ALA A 695 -21.23 -8.23 10.55
CA ALA A 695 -20.60 -9.16 9.61
C ALA A 695 -20.50 -10.58 10.18
N ARG A 696 -20.16 -10.73 11.46
CA ARG A 696 -20.13 -12.05 12.12
C ARG A 696 -21.52 -12.67 12.29
N ASP A 697 -22.53 -11.86 12.55
CA ASP A 697 -23.91 -12.31 12.65
C ASP A 697 -24.45 -12.75 11.29
N MET A 698 -24.11 -12.04 10.20
CA MET A 698 -24.39 -12.46 8.83
C MET A 698 -23.77 -13.83 8.53
N ILE A 699 -22.47 -14.02 8.81
CA ILE A 699 -21.77 -15.31 8.63
C ILE A 699 -22.47 -16.42 9.43
N ARG A 700 -22.82 -16.16 10.70
CA ARG A 700 -23.50 -17.14 11.56
C ARG A 700 -24.90 -17.49 11.03
N SER A 701 -25.65 -16.51 10.52
CA SER A 701 -26.99 -16.72 10.01
C SER A 701 -27.05 -17.68 8.82
N MET A 702 -25.98 -17.74 8.02
CA MET A 702 -25.89 -18.62 6.85
C MET A 702 -25.92 -20.11 7.22
N PHE A 703 -25.34 -20.49 8.36
CA PHE A 703 -25.37 -21.86 8.88
C PHE A 703 -26.74 -22.31 9.40
N HIS A 704 -27.67 -21.38 9.61
CA HIS A 704 -29.07 -21.73 9.89
C HIS A 704 -29.89 -21.95 8.61
N THR A 705 -29.35 -21.56 7.46
CA THR A 705 -30.00 -21.66 6.15
C THR A 705 -29.41 -22.73 5.23
N MET A 706 -28.22 -23.24 5.56
CA MET A 706 -27.63 -24.48 5.06
C MET A 706 -28.20 -25.66 5.84
#